data_AF-A0AAQ0BTX0-F1
#
_entry.id   AF-A0AAQ0BTX0-F1
#
_cell.length_a   1.000
_cell.length_b   1.000
_cell.length_c   1.000
_cell.angle_alpha   90.00
_cell.angle_beta   90.00
_cell.angle_gamma   90.00
#
_symmetry.space_group_name_H-M   'P 1'
#
loop_
_entity.id
_entity.type
_entity.pdbx_description
1 polymer ?
#
loop_
_entity_poly.entity_id
_entity_poly.type
_entity_poly.pdbx_seq_one_letter_code
_entity_poly.pdbx_strand_id
1 'polypeptide(L)'
;MINVEWRTVAQGFDYKRYLQRQVQDVLDDGAGVEGSKMGYYAKAGEFTGADLTYIRGGIADRLGLTGPADMDKLAEISEAELGNHPLLGERKTRDKITRTIPHPETGKLIQITRTDIERGFVVYRDVEIPIDLAKVEESVIGNQRTSLELVYSVDKSFSYLFFSDLLTADQKKTFQQIFFDAVKEIQVDVVQKMIVDYVGQRGEIMEYGFMHLDNREQDPHVHAHVNTSNIIRLPDGSIRVIEARELFQRGCAERIDAQFKALFAKKFQQAFPDIPLESYDHDLQEINPKFAADVKDMRVAFDKRATDIIRSKYKVAAKIKEEIDRDKRDLYERTQQKIADLIAQEQAGALSKDEVLARVIDVNKDYEAQYGFLNSGRYNKQVQRRLKNKKQVVSLHEQQSQLVAKVSELNLTLKLSSDAVLYRQHDKERIVELLTNKNPKFTRNDLIREFAKYIGLGIEAEFVADKFLREQEDIFALPCNPNEQPVFTLKSLARLENQNVEIFAGLTSYSHQRFDLADYFRELEAGGIRLKDEQKAFVQNVFNGNGASLVVGLPGTGKSFAMKYAVQFARQQSYRTIGLAPTGKVASAVAADTNPDYAGTIDKFLLEIEAGTLELGPKDMVFVDEAGMVGTRHYAKLLSAVQASGAKLGKRSIRHTLTVGPKLCARSIKAAAV
;
A
#
# COMPACT_ATOMS: atom_id res chain seq x y z
N MET A 1 5.56 4.71 6.49
CA MET A 1 6.13 3.94 5.38
C MET A 1 7.07 4.89 4.67
N ILE A 2 8.37 4.57 4.72
CA ILE A 2 9.39 5.29 3.99
C ILE A 2 9.06 5.19 2.49
N ASN A 3 9.03 6.34 1.82
CA ASN A 3 8.91 6.41 0.38
C ASN A 3 10.32 6.51 -0.22
N VAL A 4 10.61 5.70 -1.24
CA VAL A 4 11.91 5.65 -1.94
C VAL A 4 11.67 6.07 -3.38
N GLU A 5 12.20 7.23 -3.78
CA GLU A 5 11.96 7.79 -5.11
C GLU A 5 13.25 8.35 -5.73
N TRP A 6 13.46 8.08 -7.02
CA TRP A 6 14.49 8.78 -7.79
C TRP A 6 14.06 10.21 -8.07
N ARG A 7 14.87 11.19 -7.65
CA ARG A 7 14.75 12.56 -8.11
C ARG A 7 15.28 12.66 -9.53
N THR A 8 14.41 13.17 -10.41
CA THR A 8 14.68 13.28 -11.83
C THR A 8 14.46 14.71 -12.28
N VAL A 9 15.46 15.28 -12.94
CA VAL A 9 15.45 16.63 -13.47
C VAL A 9 15.31 16.54 -14.99
N ALA A 10 14.33 17.27 -15.53
CA ALA A 10 14.15 17.42 -16.97
C ALA A 10 15.10 18.52 -17.49
N GLN A 11 15.50 18.40 -18.75
CA GLN A 11 16.31 19.42 -19.42
C GLN A 11 15.67 20.83 -19.32
N GLY A 12 16.44 21.82 -18.87
CA GLY A 12 15.97 23.21 -18.65
C GLY A 12 15.31 23.47 -17.29
N PHE A 13 15.18 22.47 -16.41
CA PHE A 13 14.70 22.67 -15.05
C PHE A 13 15.80 23.20 -14.14
N ASP A 14 15.50 24.29 -13.43
CA ASP A 14 16.40 24.93 -12.46
C ASP A 14 16.47 24.10 -11.16
N TYR A 15 17.34 23.09 -11.17
CA TYR A 15 17.52 22.17 -10.05
C TYR A 15 18.12 22.85 -8.82
N LYS A 16 19.03 23.81 -9.04
CA LYS A 16 19.58 24.67 -7.99
C LYS A 16 18.46 25.36 -7.23
N ARG A 17 17.54 26.04 -7.92
CA ARG A 17 16.39 26.71 -7.29
C ARG A 17 15.39 25.74 -6.66
N TYR A 18 15.37 24.48 -7.08
CA TYR A 18 14.57 23.45 -6.41
C TYR A 18 15.19 23.04 -5.07
N LEU A 19 16.48 22.69 -5.04
CA LEU A 19 17.19 22.34 -3.81
C LEU A 19 17.21 23.52 -2.84
N GLN A 20 17.52 24.71 -3.35
CA GLN A 20 17.46 25.95 -2.58
C GLN A 20 16.05 26.19 -2.04
N ARG A 21 14.97 25.90 -2.76
CA ARG A 21 13.60 26.01 -2.21
C ARG A 21 13.32 25.05 -1.05
N GLN A 22 13.84 23.83 -1.08
CA GLN A 22 13.66 22.89 0.03
C GLN A 22 14.29 23.40 1.32
N VAL A 23 15.33 24.21 1.18
CA VAL A 23 16.09 24.80 2.29
C VAL A 23 15.73 26.26 2.53
N GLN A 24 15.13 26.96 1.57
CA GLN A 24 14.49 28.27 1.78
C GLN A 24 13.33 28.11 2.76
N ASP A 25 12.57 27.01 2.61
CA ASP A 25 11.61 26.53 3.61
C ASP A 25 12.29 26.11 4.95
N VAL A 26 13.60 26.34 5.16
CA VAL A 26 14.34 26.04 6.41
C VAL A 26 15.26 27.20 6.86
N LEU A 27 15.81 28.02 5.94
CA LEU A 27 16.91 28.98 6.14
C LEU A 27 16.57 30.45 5.90
N ASP A 28 15.36 30.80 5.44
CA ASP A 28 15.04 32.14 4.91
C ASP A 28 14.96 33.27 5.95
N ASP A 29 15.90 33.27 6.88
CA ASP A 29 15.93 34.17 8.01
C ASP A 29 17.33 34.40 8.61
N GLY A 30 18.36 34.25 7.79
CA GLY A 30 19.77 34.40 8.20
C GLY A 30 20.43 35.75 7.90
N ALA A 31 19.79 36.67 7.15
CA ALA A 31 20.47 37.87 6.66
C ALA A 31 19.81 39.19 7.11
N GLY A 32 20.33 39.78 8.20
CA GLY A 32 20.58 41.22 8.27
C GLY A 32 19.43 42.18 8.65
N VAL A 33 18.43 41.77 9.44
CA VAL A 33 17.46 42.72 10.01
C VAL A 33 17.31 42.47 11.51
N GLU A 34 17.51 43.50 12.35
CA GLU A 34 17.03 43.51 13.73
C GLU A 34 15.51 43.27 13.71
N GLY A 35 15.10 42.02 13.97
CA GLY A 35 13.71 41.57 13.88
C GLY A 35 13.46 40.41 12.90
N SER A 36 14.24 39.32 12.98
CA SER A 36 14.14 38.17 12.08
C SER A 36 12.90 37.26 12.33
N LYS A 37 12.38 36.68 11.23
CA LYS A 37 11.20 35.81 11.06
C LYS A 37 11.43 34.32 11.41
N MET A 38 12.02 34.10 12.58
CA MET A 38 11.97 32.91 13.44
C MET A 38 11.46 33.34 14.82
N GLY A 39 10.67 34.42 14.85
CA GLY A 39 10.42 35.27 16.00
C GLY A 39 9.69 34.64 17.20
N TYR A 40 9.33 33.35 17.18
CA TYR A 40 8.80 32.66 18.36
C TYR A 40 9.91 31.88 19.07
N TYR A 41 10.60 30.99 18.34
CA TYR A 41 11.65 30.15 18.90
C TYR A 41 13.06 30.76 18.86
N ALA A 42 13.40 31.59 17.87
CA ALA A 42 14.65 32.36 17.88
C ALA A 42 14.62 33.53 18.87
N LYS A 43 13.43 34.09 19.18
CA LYS A 43 13.29 35.01 20.33
C LYS A 43 13.50 34.30 21.68
N ALA A 44 13.27 32.99 21.74
CA ALA A 44 13.47 32.16 22.93
C ALA A 44 14.81 31.39 22.95
N GLY A 45 15.64 31.48 21.89
CA GLY A 45 16.93 30.77 21.80
C GLY A 45 16.81 29.25 21.58
N GLU A 46 15.70 28.77 21.00
CA GLU A 46 15.34 27.35 21.02
C GLU A 46 15.72 26.53 19.77
N PHE A 47 15.93 27.11 18.58
CA PHE A 47 16.32 26.34 17.39
C PHE A 47 17.21 27.12 16.42
N THR A 48 18.15 26.43 15.75
CA THR A 48 19.06 26.97 14.73
C THR A 48 18.95 26.20 13.41
N GLY A 49 19.36 26.80 12.28
CA GLY A 49 19.39 26.12 10.98
C GLY A 49 20.31 24.88 10.95
N ALA A 50 21.26 24.78 11.89
CA ALA A 50 22.09 23.61 12.09
C ALA A 50 21.32 22.40 12.65
N ASP A 51 20.15 22.64 13.26
CA ASP A 51 19.34 21.59 13.90
C ASP A 51 18.34 20.92 12.94
N LEU A 52 18.16 21.49 11.74
CA LEU A 52 17.15 21.06 10.77
C LEU A 52 17.72 20.50 9.46
N THR A 53 19.03 20.61 9.25
CA THR A 53 19.69 20.17 8.03
C THR A 53 21.04 19.51 8.30
N TYR A 54 21.45 18.62 7.41
CA TYR A 54 22.82 18.12 7.40
C TYR A 54 23.27 17.72 5.99
N ILE A 55 24.57 17.77 5.77
CA ILE A 55 25.31 17.25 4.62
C ILE A 55 26.45 16.39 5.17
N ARG A 56 26.66 15.20 4.60
CA ARG A 56 27.70 14.25 5.01
C ARG A 56 28.11 13.29 3.91
N GLY A 57 29.14 12.50 4.21
CA GLY A 57 29.63 11.40 3.38
C GLY A 57 30.97 11.72 2.74
N GLY A 58 31.70 10.70 2.30
CA GLY A 58 33.09 10.87 1.84
C GLY A 58 33.22 11.81 0.63
N ILE A 59 32.19 11.92 -0.23
CA ILE A 59 32.19 12.91 -1.31
C ILE A 59 31.99 14.33 -0.76
N ALA A 60 31.10 14.51 0.22
CA ALA A 60 30.89 15.82 0.87
C ALA A 60 32.15 16.29 1.62
N ASP A 61 32.84 15.38 2.32
CA ASP A 61 34.08 15.69 3.03
C ASP A 61 35.17 16.20 2.07
N ARG A 62 35.28 15.59 0.89
CA ARG A 62 36.23 16.00 -0.16
C ARG A 62 35.90 17.35 -0.77
N LEU A 63 34.62 17.67 -0.86
CA LEU A 63 34.13 18.96 -1.35
C LEU A 63 34.15 20.04 -0.26
N GLY A 64 34.44 19.71 1.00
CA GLY A 64 34.35 20.66 2.10
C GLY A 64 32.90 21.07 2.45
N LEU A 65 31.92 20.24 2.08
CA LEU A 65 30.50 20.54 2.21
C LEU A 65 29.87 20.03 3.52
N THR A 66 30.55 19.13 4.23
CA THR A 66 30.03 18.48 5.44
C THR A 66 29.61 19.50 6.52
N GLY A 67 28.50 19.21 7.20
CA GLY A 67 27.90 20.08 8.22
C GLY A 67 26.48 20.52 7.84
N PRO A 68 25.95 21.60 8.43
CA PRO A 68 24.65 22.16 8.05
C PRO A 68 24.60 22.55 6.58
N ALA A 69 23.42 22.43 5.97
CA ALA A 69 23.19 22.90 4.62
C ALA A 69 23.01 24.42 4.60
N ASP A 70 23.58 25.07 3.60
CA ASP A 70 23.36 26.48 3.28
C ASP A 70 23.16 26.65 1.77
N MET A 71 22.78 27.86 1.34
CA MET A 71 22.45 28.12 -0.07
C MET A 71 23.62 27.91 -1.02
N ASP A 72 24.84 28.12 -0.55
CA ASP A 72 26.06 28.01 -1.36
C ASP A 72 26.46 26.54 -1.50
N LYS A 73 26.46 25.79 -0.39
CA LYS A 73 26.68 24.35 -0.39
C LYS A 73 25.67 23.60 -1.25
N LEU A 74 24.40 24.00 -1.24
CA LEU A 74 23.37 23.39 -2.09
C LEU A 74 23.55 23.74 -3.57
N ALA A 75 24.08 24.93 -3.88
CA ALA A 75 24.44 25.27 -5.24
C ALA A 75 25.59 24.36 -5.72
N GLU A 76 26.59 24.12 -4.87
CA GLU A 76 27.69 23.22 -5.18
C GLU A 76 27.23 21.75 -5.34
N ILE A 77 26.35 21.27 -4.46
CA ILE A 77 25.69 19.96 -4.60
C ILE A 77 24.93 19.87 -5.92
N SER A 78 24.18 20.92 -6.30
CA SER A 78 23.45 20.96 -7.57
C SER A 78 24.41 20.78 -8.76
N GLU A 79 25.52 21.51 -8.79
CA GLU A 79 26.52 21.39 -9.85
C GLU A 79 27.15 19.99 -9.88
N ALA A 80 27.41 19.39 -8.72
CA ALA A 80 27.87 18.02 -8.62
C ALA A 80 26.84 17.03 -9.20
N GLU A 81 25.58 17.07 -8.76
CA GLU A 81 24.56 16.12 -9.21
C GLU A 81 24.16 16.28 -10.69
N LEU A 82 24.33 17.48 -11.24
CA LEU A 82 24.19 17.75 -12.65
C LEU A 82 25.39 17.24 -13.48
N GLY A 83 26.53 16.98 -12.84
CA GLY A 83 27.75 16.50 -13.49
C GLY A 83 28.63 17.62 -14.04
N ASN A 84 28.43 18.86 -13.58
CA ASN A 84 29.19 20.04 -13.98
C ASN A 84 30.39 20.30 -13.06
N HIS A 85 30.49 19.57 -11.94
CA HIS A 85 31.52 19.80 -10.94
C HIS A 85 32.90 19.27 -11.39
N PRO A 86 34.00 20.01 -11.17
CA PRO A 86 35.35 19.61 -11.60
C PRO A 86 35.81 18.21 -11.18
N LEU A 87 35.33 17.71 -10.02
CA LEU A 87 35.62 16.35 -9.53
C LEU A 87 35.01 15.22 -10.37
N LEU A 88 34.02 15.49 -11.23
CA LEU A 88 33.22 14.45 -11.91
C LEU A 88 33.59 14.28 -13.39
N GLY A 89 34.43 15.15 -13.94
CA GLY A 89 34.81 15.16 -15.37
C GLY A 89 33.64 15.41 -16.33
N GLU A 90 33.88 15.34 -17.64
CA GLU A 90 32.80 15.49 -18.64
C GLU A 90 31.90 14.25 -18.65
N ARG A 91 30.61 14.45 -18.36
CA ARG A 91 29.62 13.37 -18.37
C ARG A 91 29.04 13.16 -19.77
N LYS A 92 29.07 11.92 -20.27
CA LYS A 92 28.32 11.53 -21.48
C LYS A 92 26.83 11.37 -21.15
N THR A 93 26.00 12.31 -21.57
CA THR A 93 24.53 12.17 -21.48
C THR A 93 24.02 11.23 -22.58
N ARG A 94 23.01 10.42 -22.26
CA ARG A 94 22.21 9.68 -23.26
C ARG A 94 20.83 10.29 -23.28
N ASP A 95 20.66 11.27 -24.14
CA ASP A 95 19.40 11.94 -24.33
C ASP A 95 18.38 11.00 -24.99
N LYS A 96 17.21 10.86 -24.37
CA LYS A 96 16.12 10.10 -24.96
C LYS A 96 15.36 11.01 -25.93
N ILE A 97 15.61 10.82 -27.22
CA ILE A 97 14.86 11.49 -28.28
C ILE A 97 13.46 10.87 -28.35
N THR A 98 12.45 11.68 -28.10
CA THR A 98 11.03 11.34 -28.29
C THR A 98 10.53 12.00 -29.55
N ARG A 99 9.85 11.24 -30.40
CA ARG A 99 9.30 11.73 -31.66
C ARG A 99 7.78 11.74 -31.59
N THR A 100 7.15 12.81 -32.06
CA THR A 100 5.69 12.93 -32.09
C THR A 100 5.20 13.44 -33.43
N ILE A 101 3.98 13.04 -33.81
CA ILE A 101 3.22 13.63 -34.90
C ILE A 101 1.84 14.07 -34.41
N PRO A 102 1.24 15.14 -34.97
CA PRO A 102 -0.13 15.52 -34.64
C PRO A 102 -1.14 14.55 -35.28
N HIS A 103 -2.14 14.12 -34.51
CA HIS A 103 -3.28 13.37 -35.04
C HIS A 103 -4.06 14.22 -36.04
N PRO A 104 -4.39 13.71 -37.25
CA PRO A 104 -4.96 14.50 -38.34
C PRO A 104 -6.30 15.18 -37.99
N GLU A 105 -7.18 14.51 -37.25
CA GLU A 105 -8.50 15.07 -36.90
C GLU A 105 -8.53 15.84 -35.57
N THR A 106 -7.73 15.43 -34.59
CA THR A 106 -7.85 15.95 -33.20
C THR A 106 -6.70 16.87 -32.79
N GLY A 107 -5.64 16.95 -33.60
CA GLY A 107 -4.41 17.71 -33.31
C GLY A 107 -3.59 17.17 -32.13
N LYS A 108 -4.01 16.08 -31.50
CA LYS A 108 -3.29 15.49 -30.35
C LYS A 108 -1.98 14.86 -30.79
N LEU A 109 -0.91 15.13 -30.07
CA LEU A 109 0.40 14.54 -30.33
C LEU A 109 0.40 13.04 -30.04
N ILE A 110 0.83 12.25 -31.03
CA ILE A 110 1.00 10.81 -30.97
C ILE A 110 2.50 10.52 -30.94
N GLN A 111 2.96 9.75 -29.95
CA GLN A 111 4.35 9.33 -29.86
C GLN A 111 4.62 8.21 -30.87
N ILE A 112 5.71 8.35 -31.65
CA ILE A 112 6.13 7.37 -32.66
C ILE A 112 7.51 6.81 -32.32
N THR A 113 7.74 5.55 -32.67
CA THR A 113 9.02 4.86 -32.53
C THR A 113 9.80 4.85 -33.84
N ARG A 114 11.08 4.44 -33.79
CA ARG A 114 11.91 4.28 -35.00
C ARG A 114 11.33 3.21 -35.93
N THR A 115 10.77 2.14 -35.37
CA THR A 115 10.10 1.08 -36.12
C THR A 115 8.85 1.59 -36.83
N ASP A 116 8.09 2.50 -36.22
CA ASP A 116 6.91 3.10 -36.85
C ASP A 116 7.33 3.97 -38.05
N ILE A 117 8.40 4.74 -37.90
CA ILE A 117 8.98 5.55 -38.99
C ILE A 117 9.46 4.68 -40.15
N GLU A 118 10.14 3.57 -39.87
CA GLU A 118 10.59 2.61 -40.89
C GLU A 118 9.40 1.94 -41.61
N ARG A 119 8.28 1.74 -40.90
CA ARG A 119 7.03 1.21 -41.46
C ARG A 119 6.20 2.25 -42.22
N GLY A 120 6.39 3.54 -41.94
CA GLY A 120 5.66 4.65 -42.55
C GLY A 120 4.29 4.95 -41.93
N PHE A 121 3.89 4.26 -40.85
CA PHE A 121 2.63 4.51 -40.14
C PHE A 121 2.70 4.12 -38.66
N VAL A 122 1.82 4.69 -37.82
CA VAL A 122 1.62 4.34 -36.41
C VAL A 122 0.20 3.85 -36.18
N VAL A 123 0.02 2.81 -35.37
CA VAL A 123 -1.31 2.34 -34.95
C VAL A 123 -1.71 3.05 -33.66
N TYR A 124 -2.76 3.86 -33.72
CA TYR A 124 -3.30 4.57 -32.58
C TYR A 124 -4.78 4.25 -32.39
N ARG A 125 -5.12 3.59 -31.28
CA ARG A 125 -6.50 3.13 -30.96
C ARG A 125 -7.12 2.33 -32.11
N ASP A 126 -6.38 1.35 -32.60
CA ASP A 126 -6.79 0.42 -33.67
C ASP A 126 -6.99 1.07 -35.05
N VAL A 127 -6.48 2.29 -35.25
CA VAL A 127 -6.47 3.00 -36.54
C VAL A 127 -5.03 3.24 -36.98
N GLU A 128 -4.74 2.94 -38.26
CA GLU A 128 -3.46 3.25 -38.88
C GLU A 128 -3.39 4.71 -39.30
N ILE A 129 -2.37 5.42 -38.82
CA ILE A 129 -2.13 6.82 -39.14
C ILE A 129 -0.81 6.91 -39.90
N PRO A 130 -0.81 7.36 -41.17
CA PRO A 130 0.42 7.50 -41.95
C PRO A 130 1.33 8.56 -41.33
N ILE A 131 2.64 8.29 -41.32
CA ILE A 131 3.65 9.20 -40.78
C ILE A 131 4.17 10.08 -41.91
N ASP A 132 3.89 11.37 -41.81
CA ASP A 132 4.54 12.41 -42.62
C ASP A 132 5.83 12.85 -41.91
N LEU A 133 6.98 12.52 -42.51
CA LEU A 133 8.30 12.83 -41.94
C LEU A 133 8.51 14.34 -41.73
N ALA A 134 7.87 15.20 -42.53
CA ALA A 134 7.97 16.65 -42.39
C ALA A 134 7.24 17.19 -41.14
N LYS A 135 6.33 16.39 -40.56
CA LYS A 135 5.54 16.73 -39.37
C LYS A 135 6.03 16.03 -38.11
N VAL A 136 7.14 15.30 -38.21
CA VAL A 136 7.77 14.66 -37.04
C VAL A 136 8.48 15.73 -36.23
N GLU A 137 7.96 15.98 -35.04
CA GLU A 137 8.64 16.82 -34.05
C GLU A 137 9.51 15.93 -33.16
N GLU A 138 10.81 16.25 -33.11
CA GLU A 138 11.72 15.64 -32.14
C GLU A 138 11.78 16.51 -30.89
N SER A 139 11.54 15.89 -29.73
CA SER A 139 11.83 16.48 -28.43
C SER A 139 12.88 15.64 -27.73
N VAL A 140 13.91 16.30 -27.22
CA VAL A 140 14.86 15.65 -26.32
C VAL A 140 14.23 15.62 -24.94
N ILE A 141 13.91 14.41 -24.45
CA ILE A 141 13.51 14.20 -23.07
C ILE A 141 14.75 13.69 -22.33
N GLY A 142 15.67 14.60 -22.04
CA GLY A 142 16.78 14.37 -21.11
C GLY A 142 16.25 14.37 -19.69
N ASN A 143 15.97 13.19 -19.14
CA ASN A 143 15.62 13.02 -17.74
C ASN A 143 16.85 12.49 -16.99
N GLN A 144 17.47 13.34 -16.20
CA GLN A 144 18.64 13.00 -15.40
C GLN A 144 18.24 12.64 -13.98
N ARG A 145 18.64 11.47 -13.50
CA ARG A 145 18.54 11.12 -12.09
C ARG A 145 19.64 11.85 -11.33
N THR A 146 19.27 12.75 -10.42
CA THR A 146 20.21 13.58 -9.64
C THR A 146 20.52 12.94 -8.29
N SER A 147 19.48 12.48 -7.60
CA SER A 147 19.58 11.86 -6.28
C SER A 147 18.49 10.82 -6.06
N LEU A 148 18.72 9.94 -5.09
CA LEU A 148 17.75 9.02 -4.54
C LEU A 148 17.21 9.60 -3.24
N GLU A 149 15.90 9.84 -3.13
CA GLU A 149 15.27 10.39 -1.94
C GLU A 149 14.57 9.30 -1.12
N LEU A 150 14.82 9.32 0.19
CA LEU A 150 14.11 8.55 1.21
C LEU A 150 13.41 9.52 2.17
N VAL A 151 12.10 9.36 2.35
CA VAL A 151 11.31 10.18 3.27
C VAL A 151 11.02 9.42 4.56
N TYR A 152 11.62 9.87 5.66
CA TYR A 152 11.44 9.31 7.00
C TYR A 152 10.32 10.02 7.73
N SER A 153 9.40 9.26 8.32
CA SER A 153 8.30 9.81 9.12
C SER A 153 7.93 8.86 10.25
N VAL A 154 7.46 9.45 11.34
CA VAL A 154 6.90 8.75 12.50
C VAL A 154 5.38 8.87 12.49
N ASP A 155 4.71 8.14 13.40
CA ASP A 155 3.28 8.32 13.60
C ASP A 155 2.95 9.79 13.93
N LYS A 156 1.84 10.30 13.40
CA LYS A 156 1.45 11.70 13.54
C LYS A 156 1.24 12.11 14.99
N SER A 157 0.94 11.18 15.89
CA SER A 157 0.89 11.42 17.34
C SER A 157 2.19 12.05 17.87
N PHE A 158 3.36 11.64 17.37
CA PHE A 158 4.63 12.26 17.73
C PHE A 158 4.75 13.70 17.23
N SER A 159 4.18 14.01 16.06
CA SER A 159 4.11 15.38 15.56
C SER A 159 3.19 16.24 16.43
N TYR A 160 2.03 15.72 16.82
CA TYR A 160 1.13 16.43 17.75
C TYR A 160 1.75 16.62 19.13
N LEU A 161 2.49 15.64 19.64
CA LEU A 161 3.27 15.81 20.86
C LEU A 161 4.32 16.91 20.71
N PHE A 162 5.09 16.89 19.62
CA PHE A 162 6.14 17.87 19.33
C PHE A 162 5.62 19.32 19.33
N PHE A 163 4.43 19.55 18.77
CA PHE A 163 3.82 20.88 18.71
C PHE A 163 2.96 21.25 19.92
N SER A 164 2.71 20.31 20.83
CA SER A 164 1.94 20.58 22.04
C SER A 164 2.76 21.30 23.12
N ASP A 165 2.04 21.76 24.15
CA ASP A 165 2.62 22.32 25.36
C ASP A 165 3.08 21.23 26.36
N LEU A 166 2.97 19.95 25.98
CA LEU A 166 3.42 18.81 26.81
C LEU A 166 4.94 18.62 26.78
N LEU A 167 5.64 19.24 25.83
CA LEU A 167 7.10 19.26 25.78
C LEU A 167 7.61 20.67 26.00
N THR A 168 8.65 20.78 26.84
CA THR A 168 9.45 22.00 26.95
C THR A 168 10.28 22.23 25.68
N ALA A 169 10.78 23.45 25.53
CA ALA A 169 11.77 23.86 24.53
C ALA A 169 12.91 22.85 24.32
N ASP A 170 13.62 22.53 25.40
CA ASP A 170 14.79 21.65 25.36
C ASP A 170 14.42 20.19 25.08
N GLN A 171 13.23 19.78 25.53
CA GLN A 171 12.68 18.48 25.16
C GLN A 171 12.34 18.41 23.66
N LYS A 172 11.86 19.50 23.04
CA LYS A 172 11.65 19.56 21.59
C LYS A 172 12.98 19.50 20.82
N LYS A 173 14.05 20.16 21.28
CA LYS A 173 15.41 19.98 20.72
C LYS A 173 15.87 18.53 20.81
N THR A 174 15.72 17.93 21.98
CA THR A 174 16.09 16.53 22.23
C THR A 174 15.31 15.58 21.32
N PHE A 175 14.01 15.82 21.12
CA PHE A 175 13.18 15.08 20.16
C PHE A 175 13.77 15.11 18.75
N GLN A 176 14.12 16.31 18.26
CA GLN A 176 14.67 16.48 16.90
C GLN A 176 16.00 15.77 16.74
N GLN A 177 16.89 15.92 17.73
CA GLN A 177 18.18 15.25 17.72
C GLN A 177 17.99 13.73 17.65
N ILE A 178 17.13 13.16 18.48
CA ILE A 178 16.80 11.72 18.45
C ILE A 178 16.25 11.29 17.10
N PHE A 179 15.38 12.10 16.50
CA PHE A 179 14.82 11.83 15.18
C PHE A 179 15.92 11.76 14.12
N PHE A 180 16.78 12.78 14.05
CA PHE A 180 17.88 12.82 13.09
C PHE A 180 18.92 11.76 13.33
N ASP A 181 19.26 11.46 14.59
CA ASP A 181 20.22 10.41 14.92
C ASP A 181 19.70 9.04 14.49
N ALA A 182 18.42 8.75 14.72
CA ALA A 182 17.79 7.53 14.21
C ALA A 182 17.80 7.46 12.67
N VAL A 183 17.53 8.58 11.97
CA VAL A 183 17.64 8.65 10.50
C VAL A 183 19.08 8.39 10.05
N LYS A 184 20.05 9.05 10.66
CA LYS A 184 21.48 8.97 10.32
C LYS A 184 22.03 7.56 10.51
N GLU A 185 21.67 6.90 11.61
CA GLU A 185 22.05 5.52 11.92
C GLU A 185 21.43 4.55 10.91
N ILE A 186 20.14 4.65 10.61
CA ILE A 186 19.50 3.79 9.59
C ILE A 186 20.14 3.98 8.22
N GLN A 187 20.43 5.22 7.84
CA GLN A 187 21.11 5.49 6.58
C GLN A 187 22.48 4.80 6.51
N VAL A 188 23.34 4.97 7.53
CA VAL A 188 24.68 4.39 7.54
C VAL A 188 24.65 2.86 7.66
N ASP A 189 23.89 2.34 8.62
CA ASP A 189 23.94 0.94 8.99
C ASP A 189 23.05 0.03 8.14
N VAL A 190 22.09 0.61 7.41
CA VAL A 190 21.15 -0.17 6.59
C VAL A 190 21.22 0.29 5.13
N VAL A 191 20.85 1.55 4.84
CA VAL A 191 20.62 2.00 3.46
C VAL A 191 21.91 2.04 2.64
N GLN A 192 22.99 2.63 3.16
CA GLN A 192 24.25 2.78 2.42
C GLN A 192 24.88 1.44 2.04
N LYS A 193 24.62 0.38 2.82
CA LYS A 193 25.08 -0.98 2.49
C LYS A 193 24.40 -1.54 1.23
N MET A 194 23.26 -0.98 0.83
CA MET A 194 22.49 -1.36 -0.36
C MET A 194 22.83 -0.52 -1.59
N ILE A 195 23.68 0.49 -1.44
CA ILE A 195 24.09 1.42 -2.50
C ILE A 195 25.43 0.95 -3.05
N VAL A 196 25.43 0.60 -4.33
CA VAL A 196 26.60 0.10 -5.07
C VAL A 196 26.67 0.75 -6.44
N ASP A 197 27.67 0.44 -7.26
CA ASP A 197 27.66 0.74 -8.69
C ASP A 197 27.03 -0.40 -9.51
N TYR A 198 27.03 -0.28 -10.84
CA TYR A 198 26.43 -1.28 -11.75
C TYR A 198 27.10 -2.66 -11.73
N VAL A 199 28.33 -2.78 -11.21
CA VAL A 199 29.03 -4.07 -11.01
C VAL A 199 28.98 -4.56 -9.56
N GLY A 200 28.31 -3.82 -8.66
CA GLY A 200 28.14 -4.19 -7.26
C GLY A 200 29.25 -3.70 -6.33
N GLN A 201 30.11 -2.77 -6.76
CA GLN A 201 31.16 -2.19 -5.92
C GLN A 201 30.62 -1.07 -5.03
N ARG A 202 31.10 -1.01 -3.79
CA ARG A 202 30.84 0.08 -2.85
C ARG A 202 31.90 1.18 -2.97
N GLY A 203 31.55 2.37 -2.51
CA GLY A 203 32.41 3.55 -2.58
C GLY A 203 31.90 4.69 -1.69
N GLU A 204 32.61 5.81 -1.73
CA GLU A 204 32.21 7.04 -1.06
C GLU A 204 30.96 7.61 -1.74
N ILE A 205 30.02 8.12 -0.95
CA ILE A 205 28.78 8.76 -1.42
C ILE A 205 28.62 10.13 -0.76
N MET A 206 27.66 10.91 -1.25
CA MET A 206 27.20 12.15 -0.62
C MET A 206 25.73 12.01 -0.24
N GLU A 207 25.39 12.42 0.97
CA GLU A 207 24.02 12.43 1.49
C GLU A 207 23.73 13.76 2.17
N TYR A 208 22.50 14.25 2.01
CA TYR A 208 22.03 15.43 2.70
C TYR A 208 20.55 15.29 3.07
N GLY A 209 20.20 15.79 4.25
CA GLY A 209 18.86 15.63 4.83
C GLY A 209 18.26 16.95 5.29
N PHE A 210 16.95 17.05 5.13
CA PHE A 210 16.14 18.21 5.55
C PHE A 210 14.96 17.74 6.38
N MET A 211 14.81 18.27 7.59
CA MET A 211 13.64 18.02 8.42
C MET A 211 12.59 19.10 8.15
N HIS A 212 11.37 18.64 7.92
CA HIS A 212 10.19 19.47 7.78
C HIS A 212 9.22 19.11 8.92
N LEU A 213 8.46 20.10 9.37
CA LEU A 213 7.61 19.97 10.56
C LEU A 213 6.11 20.00 10.24
N ASP A 214 5.74 20.27 9.00
CA ASP A 214 4.36 20.36 8.54
C ASP A 214 4.14 19.52 7.28
N ASN A 215 2.90 19.15 7.02
CA ASN A 215 2.53 18.61 5.72
C ASN A 215 1.97 19.70 4.81
N ARG A 216 1.66 19.33 3.57
CA ARG A 216 1.14 20.25 2.56
C ARG A 216 -0.21 20.91 2.91
N GLU A 217 -0.93 20.40 3.92
CA GLU A 217 -2.17 20.98 4.45
C GLU A 217 -1.93 21.87 5.70
N GLN A 218 -0.67 22.23 6.00
CA GLN A 218 -0.27 22.97 7.21
C GLN A 218 -0.79 22.29 8.48
N ASP A 219 -0.58 20.99 8.55
CA ASP A 219 -0.92 20.17 9.69
C ASP A 219 0.36 19.54 10.26
N PRO A 220 0.46 19.37 11.59
CA PRO A 220 1.67 18.85 12.24
C PRO A 220 2.14 17.56 11.59
N HIS A 221 3.36 17.58 11.05
CA HIS A 221 3.96 16.42 10.41
C HIS A 221 5.49 16.52 10.42
N VAL A 222 6.09 15.96 11.46
CA VAL A 222 7.53 15.80 11.55
C VAL A 222 7.99 14.69 10.60
N HIS A 223 8.82 15.07 9.62
CA HIS A 223 9.41 14.15 8.66
C HIS A 223 10.75 14.68 8.13
N ALA A 224 11.59 13.79 7.62
CA ALA A 224 12.84 14.19 6.96
C ALA A 224 12.91 13.66 5.53
N HIS A 225 13.32 14.54 4.62
CA HIS A 225 13.71 14.22 3.27
C HIS A 225 15.22 14.00 3.24
N VAL A 226 15.67 12.77 3.00
CA VAL A 226 17.09 12.44 2.89
C VAL A 226 17.40 12.08 1.45
N ASN A 227 18.35 12.79 0.86
CA ASN A 227 18.79 12.59 -0.51
C ASN A 227 20.18 11.99 -0.51
N THR A 228 20.37 10.89 -1.23
CA THR A 228 21.68 10.36 -1.57
C THR A 228 21.97 10.73 -3.02
N SER A 229 23.05 11.46 -3.26
CA SER A 229 23.45 11.87 -4.61
C SER A 229 23.66 10.66 -5.51
N ASN A 230 23.26 10.77 -6.77
CA ASN A 230 23.42 9.71 -7.78
C ASN A 230 24.88 9.63 -8.30
N ILE A 231 25.82 9.66 -7.36
CA ILE A 231 27.26 9.70 -7.56
C ILE A 231 27.88 8.77 -6.51
N ILE A 232 28.75 7.87 -6.97
CA ILE A 232 29.59 7.03 -6.11
C ILE A 232 31.03 7.16 -6.58
N ARG A 233 31.94 7.39 -5.62
CA ARG A 233 33.38 7.41 -5.87
C ARG A 233 33.99 6.10 -5.38
N LEU A 234 34.50 5.32 -6.31
CA LEU A 234 35.10 4.02 -6.02
C LEU A 234 36.50 4.15 -5.39
N PRO A 235 37.03 3.07 -4.79
CA PRO A 235 38.38 3.08 -4.20
C PRO A 235 39.50 3.46 -5.17
N ASP A 236 39.34 3.16 -6.47
CA ASP A 236 40.28 3.57 -7.54
C ASP A 236 40.18 5.06 -7.91
N GLY A 237 39.27 5.79 -7.25
CA GLY A 237 38.99 7.20 -7.49
C GLY A 237 38.05 7.48 -8.65
N SER A 238 37.61 6.45 -9.39
CA SER A 238 36.65 6.62 -10.46
C SER A 238 35.27 6.99 -9.93
N ILE A 239 34.58 7.84 -10.68
CA ILE A 239 33.22 8.30 -10.38
C ILE A 239 32.23 7.53 -11.24
N ARG A 240 31.17 7.00 -10.62
CA ARG A 240 30.09 6.28 -11.28
C ARG A 240 28.73 6.71 -10.74
N VAL A 241 27.67 6.18 -11.34
CA VAL A 241 26.30 6.33 -10.85
C VAL A 241 25.99 5.26 -9.81
N ILE A 242 25.09 5.57 -8.88
CA ILE A 242 24.65 4.61 -7.88
C ILE A 242 23.58 3.68 -8.45
N GLU A 243 23.57 2.46 -7.97
CA GLU A 243 22.60 1.41 -8.21
C GLU A 243 22.11 0.91 -6.85
N ALA A 244 20.80 1.03 -6.62
CA ALA A 244 20.19 0.71 -5.34
C ALA A 244 19.11 -0.36 -5.48
N ARG A 245 19.41 -1.43 -6.23
CA ARG A 245 18.44 -2.48 -6.62
C ARG A 245 17.75 -3.11 -5.43
N GLU A 246 18.47 -3.32 -4.33
CA GLU A 246 17.92 -3.92 -3.10
C GLU A 246 16.83 -3.05 -2.46
N LEU A 247 16.95 -1.71 -2.52
CA LEU A 247 15.93 -0.81 -1.95
C LEU A 247 14.57 -0.93 -2.67
N PHE A 248 14.57 -1.32 -3.93
CA PHE A 248 13.36 -1.53 -4.73
C PHE A 248 12.85 -2.98 -4.69
N GLN A 249 13.50 -3.87 -3.93
CA GLN A 249 12.98 -5.22 -3.71
C GLN A 249 11.74 -5.19 -2.80
N ARG A 250 10.87 -6.18 -2.99
CA ARG A 250 9.63 -6.32 -2.22
C ARG A 250 9.93 -6.33 -0.71
N GLY A 251 9.16 -5.55 0.05
CA GLY A 251 9.26 -5.52 1.51
C GLY A 251 10.47 -4.76 2.06
N CYS A 252 11.39 -4.28 1.21
CA CYS A 252 12.60 -3.62 1.67
C CYS A 252 12.31 -2.25 2.31
N ALA A 253 11.51 -1.42 1.64
CA ALA A 253 11.11 -0.12 2.19
C ALA A 253 10.30 -0.28 3.50
N GLU A 254 9.41 -1.27 3.58
CA GLU A 254 8.65 -1.57 4.79
C GLU A 254 9.53 -2.12 5.92
N ARG A 255 10.57 -2.89 5.59
CA ARG A 255 11.62 -3.30 6.55
C ARG A 255 12.33 -2.08 7.11
N ILE A 256 12.85 -1.21 6.25
CA ILE A 256 13.62 -0.03 6.68
C ILE A 256 12.73 0.91 7.51
N ASP A 257 11.46 1.08 7.14
CA ASP A 257 10.48 1.86 7.92
C ASP A 257 10.28 1.30 9.32
N ALA A 258 10.13 -0.03 9.45
CA ALA A 258 9.99 -0.68 10.75
C ALA A 258 11.27 -0.58 11.59
N GLN A 259 12.45 -0.77 11.00
CA GLN A 259 13.73 -0.62 11.70
C GLN A 259 13.94 0.82 12.19
N PHE A 260 13.66 1.80 11.33
CA PHE A 260 13.73 3.22 11.71
C PHE A 260 12.80 3.55 12.87
N LYS A 261 11.53 3.17 12.77
CA LYS A 261 10.55 3.49 13.81
C LYS A 261 10.83 2.79 15.12
N ALA A 262 11.28 1.54 15.08
CA ALA A 262 11.69 0.82 16.28
C ALA A 262 12.92 1.46 16.93
N LEU A 263 13.93 1.85 16.14
CA LEU A 263 15.12 2.56 16.64
C LEU A 263 14.75 3.91 17.24
N PHE A 264 13.92 4.70 16.53
CA PHE A 264 13.41 5.97 17.01
C PHE A 264 12.62 5.79 18.31
N ALA A 265 11.67 4.86 18.36
CA ALA A 265 10.87 4.59 19.56
C ALA A 265 11.76 4.18 20.75
N LYS A 266 12.79 3.36 20.52
CA LYS A 266 13.78 2.98 21.55
C LYS A 266 14.52 4.20 22.11
N LYS A 267 15.09 5.04 21.24
CA LYS A 267 15.81 6.26 21.65
C LYS A 267 14.87 7.28 22.30
N PHE A 268 13.67 7.44 21.75
CA PHE A 268 12.64 8.31 22.29
C PHE A 268 12.25 7.89 23.71
N GLN A 269 11.94 6.61 23.93
CA GLN A 269 11.53 6.11 25.24
C GLN A 269 12.67 6.15 26.28
N GLN A 270 13.95 6.12 25.83
CA GLN A 270 15.11 6.36 26.70
C GLN A 270 15.21 7.82 27.15
N ALA A 271 14.88 8.78 26.28
CA ALA A 271 14.94 10.20 26.60
C ALA A 271 13.67 10.76 27.26
N PHE A 272 12.52 10.12 27.01
CA PHE A 272 11.20 10.52 27.49
C PHE A 272 10.51 9.35 28.21
N PRO A 273 11.02 8.90 29.37
CA PRO A 273 10.48 7.74 30.08
C PRO A 273 9.02 7.92 30.53
N ASP A 274 8.61 9.16 30.79
CA ASP A 274 7.27 9.51 31.27
C ASP A 274 6.23 9.67 30.14
N ILE A 275 6.65 9.58 28.87
CA ILE A 275 5.74 9.69 27.73
C ILE A 275 5.38 8.28 27.25
N PRO A 276 4.15 7.82 27.50
CA PRO A 276 3.77 6.47 27.17
C PRO A 276 3.64 6.28 25.65
N LEU A 277 4.08 5.11 25.18
CA LEU A 277 3.89 4.65 23.81
C LEU A 277 2.94 3.44 23.82
N GLU A 278 2.13 3.32 22.78
CA GLU A 278 1.24 2.17 22.57
C GLU A 278 1.31 1.65 21.14
N SER A 279 1.06 0.36 20.97
CA SER A 279 1.00 -0.31 19.67
C SER A 279 -0.43 -0.29 19.13
N TYR A 280 -0.57 -0.18 17.81
CA TYR A 280 -1.88 -0.14 17.15
C TYR A 280 -1.93 -0.98 15.87
N ASP A 281 -3.12 -1.36 15.45
CA ASP A 281 -3.38 -2.25 14.31
C ASP A 281 -3.63 -1.52 12.98
N HIS A 282 -3.96 -2.27 11.92
CA HIS A 282 -4.21 -1.67 10.60
C HIS A 282 -5.39 -0.71 10.55
N ASP A 283 -6.37 -0.88 11.43
CA ASP A 283 -7.56 -0.04 11.61
C ASP A 283 -7.29 1.14 12.55
N LEU A 284 -6.02 1.36 12.89
CA LEU A 284 -5.53 2.37 13.82
C LEU A 284 -6.00 2.12 15.26
N GLN A 285 -6.59 0.97 15.58
CA GLN A 285 -7.09 0.66 16.91
C GLN A 285 -5.96 0.22 17.83
N GLU A 286 -6.10 0.50 19.12
CA GLU A 286 -5.15 -0.01 20.12
C GLU A 286 -5.21 -1.54 20.13
N ILE A 287 -4.04 -2.17 20.23
CA ILE A 287 -3.96 -3.62 20.24
C ILE A 287 -4.49 -4.15 21.56
N ASN A 288 -5.43 -5.09 21.47
CA ASN A 288 -5.88 -5.85 22.62
C ASN A 288 -4.96 -7.06 22.82
N PRO A 289 -4.22 -7.16 23.94
CA PRO A 289 -3.26 -8.25 24.17
C PRO A 289 -3.93 -9.63 24.30
N LYS A 290 -5.25 -9.69 24.54
CA LYS A 290 -6.00 -10.94 24.60
C LYS A 290 -6.25 -11.58 23.24
N PHE A 291 -6.13 -10.82 22.16
CA PHE A 291 -6.40 -11.30 20.80
C PHE A 291 -5.14 -11.22 19.95
N ALA A 292 -4.98 -12.16 19.03
CA ALA A 292 -3.91 -12.08 18.04
C ALA A 292 -4.24 -10.97 17.03
N ALA A 293 -3.71 -9.77 17.25
CA ALA A 293 -3.87 -8.63 16.35
C ALA A 293 -2.52 -8.25 15.74
N ASP A 294 -2.53 -7.96 14.43
CA ASP A 294 -1.32 -7.55 13.73
C ASP A 294 -0.92 -6.12 14.12
N VAL A 295 0.31 -5.97 14.59
CA VAL A 295 0.91 -4.65 14.85
C VAL A 295 1.16 -3.95 13.52
N LYS A 296 0.44 -2.84 13.29
CA LYS A 296 0.77 -1.92 12.21
C LYS A 296 1.98 -1.09 12.57
N ASP A 297 1.90 -0.39 13.71
CA ASP A 297 2.91 0.58 14.17
C ASP A 297 2.74 0.93 15.66
N MET A 298 3.55 1.88 16.14
CA MET A 298 3.53 2.44 17.49
C MET A 298 3.21 3.94 17.45
N ARG A 299 2.61 4.47 18.52
CA ARG A 299 2.24 5.90 18.65
C ARG A 299 2.42 6.40 20.08
N VAL A 300 2.43 7.72 20.26
CA VAL A 300 2.27 8.34 21.59
C VAL A 300 0.86 8.01 22.10
N ALA A 301 0.79 7.50 23.32
CA ALA A 301 -0.45 7.04 23.95
C ALA A 301 -1.24 8.22 24.54
N PHE A 302 -1.99 8.89 23.68
CA PHE A 302 -2.98 9.89 24.09
C PHE A 302 -4.27 9.24 24.60
N ASP A 303 -5.03 9.97 25.42
CA ASP A 303 -6.36 9.53 25.82
C ASP A 303 -7.28 9.28 24.59
N LYS A 304 -8.43 8.66 24.82
CA LYS A 304 -9.34 8.29 23.72
C LYS A 304 -9.79 9.51 22.91
N ARG A 305 -10.08 10.64 23.57
CA ARG A 305 -10.55 11.87 22.91
C ARG A 305 -9.47 12.43 21.99
N ALA A 306 -8.27 12.65 22.52
CA ALA A 306 -7.13 13.18 21.78
C ALA A 306 -6.73 12.24 20.64
N THR A 307 -6.73 10.93 20.88
CA THR A 307 -6.50 9.92 19.85
C THR A 307 -7.50 10.02 18.70
N ASP A 308 -8.80 10.15 18.98
CA ASP A 308 -9.84 10.26 17.95
C ASP A 308 -9.74 11.57 17.15
N ILE A 309 -9.39 12.68 17.83
CA ILE A 309 -9.09 13.96 17.17
C ILE A 309 -7.92 13.79 16.20
N ILE A 310 -6.79 13.25 16.66
CA ILE A 310 -5.60 13.06 15.83
C ILE A 310 -5.89 12.11 14.67
N ARG A 311 -6.62 11.00 14.92
CA ARG A 311 -7.06 10.04 13.88
C ARG A 311 -7.90 10.69 12.80
N SER A 312 -8.79 11.63 13.15
CA SER A 312 -9.61 12.34 12.16
C SER A 312 -8.76 13.06 11.09
N LYS A 313 -7.52 13.44 11.44
CA LYS A 313 -6.58 14.16 10.59
C LYS A 313 -5.76 13.26 9.67
N TYR A 314 -5.86 11.93 9.79
CA TYR A 314 -5.22 10.98 8.87
C TYR A 314 -6.02 10.76 7.57
N LYS A 315 -7.24 11.27 7.50
CA LYS A 315 -8.22 10.93 6.46
C LYS A 315 -8.05 11.72 5.15
N VAL A 316 -6.84 11.87 4.63
CA VAL A 316 -6.61 12.46 3.28
C VAL A 316 -7.36 11.68 2.20
N ALA A 317 -7.42 10.35 2.33
CA ALA A 317 -8.24 9.51 1.45
C ALA A 317 -9.73 9.81 1.55
N ALA A 318 -10.24 10.17 2.74
CA ALA A 318 -11.63 10.60 2.88
C ALA A 318 -11.86 11.97 2.25
N LYS A 319 -10.93 12.92 2.39
CA LYS A 319 -11.01 14.22 1.71
C LYS A 319 -11.01 14.10 0.18
N ILE A 320 -10.12 13.25 -0.37
CA ILE A 320 -10.08 12.95 -1.81
C ILE A 320 -11.42 12.33 -2.23
N LYS A 321 -11.93 11.37 -1.44
CA LYS A 321 -13.21 10.73 -1.70
C LYS A 321 -14.37 11.73 -1.64
N GLU A 322 -14.42 12.61 -0.65
CA GLU A 322 -15.43 13.66 -0.51
C GLU A 322 -15.45 14.61 -1.71
N GLU A 323 -14.28 15.01 -2.21
CA GLU A 323 -14.17 15.86 -3.40
C GLU A 323 -14.64 15.12 -4.66
N ILE A 324 -14.23 13.86 -4.85
CA ILE A 324 -14.70 13.02 -5.96
C ILE A 324 -16.22 12.81 -5.88
N ASP A 325 -16.75 12.57 -4.67
CA ASP A 325 -18.18 12.37 -4.44
C ASP A 325 -18.96 13.67 -4.67
N ARG A 326 -18.38 14.85 -4.37
CA ARG A 326 -18.94 16.15 -4.74
C ARG A 326 -18.96 16.33 -6.26
N ASP A 327 -17.83 16.13 -6.93
CA ASP A 327 -17.72 16.27 -8.39
C ASP A 327 -18.72 15.34 -9.12
N LYS A 328 -18.99 14.14 -8.57
CA LYS A 328 -20.02 13.21 -9.06
C LYS A 328 -21.44 13.71 -8.87
N ARG A 329 -21.76 14.32 -7.71
CA ARG A 329 -23.07 14.93 -7.45
C ARG A 329 -23.32 16.08 -8.41
N ASP A 330 -22.34 16.98 -8.57
CA ASP A 330 -22.43 18.11 -9.49
C ASP A 330 -22.62 17.64 -10.94
N LEU A 331 -21.95 16.56 -11.35
CA LEU A 331 -22.16 15.94 -12.66
C LEU A 331 -23.59 15.43 -12.81
N TYR A 332 -24.10 14.70 -11.82
CA TYR A 332 -25.47 14.18 -11.84
C TYR A 332 -26.51 15.31 -11.93
N GLU A 333 -26.37 16.36 -11.12
CA GLU A 333 -27.28 17.51 -11.12
C GLU A 333 -27.29 18.23 -12.47
N ARG A 334 -26.10 18.49 -13.06
CA ARG A 334 -26.01 19.09 -14.40
C ARG A 334 -26.64 18.23 -15.49
N THR A 335 -26.48 16.92 -15.41
CA THR A 335 -27.10 15.98 -16.37
C THR A 335 -28.61 15.98 -16.22
N GLN A 336 -29.14 15.96 -15.00
CA GLN A 336 -30.59 16.05 -14.76
C GLN A 336 -31.16 17.37 -15.28
N GLN A 337 -30.46 18.48 -15.09
CA GLN A 337 -30.88 19.77 -15.63
C GLN A 337 -30.95 19.74 -17.17
N LYS A 338 -29.94 19.19 -17.86
CA LYS A 338 -29.97 19.04 -19.33
C LYS A 338 -31.16 18.21 -19.80
N ILE A 339 -31.46 17.11 -19.11
CA ILE A 339 -32.61 16.26 -19.44
C ILE A 339 -33.92 17.03 -19.22
N ALA A 340 -34.04 17.75 -18.11
CA ALA A 340 -35.20 18.58 -17.81
C ALA A 340 -35.40 19.68 -18.87
N ASP A 341 -34.33 20.33 -19.32
CA ASP A 341 -34.37 21.35 -20.36
C ASP A 341 -34.81 20.77 -21.72
N LEU A 342 -34.39 19.55 -22.05
CA LEU A 342 -34.83 18.84 -23.25
C LEU A 342 -36.32 18.48 -23.18
N ILE A 343 -36.79 18.00 -22.02
CA ILE A 343 -38.22 17.73 -21.78
C ILE A 343 -39.04 19.02 -21.86
N ALA A 344 -38.52 20.14 -21.34
CA ALA A 344 -39.18 21.44 -21.44
C ALA A 344 -39.27 21.92 -22.90
N GLN A 345 -38.25 21.67 -23.73
CA GLN A 345 -38.27 21.97 -25.17
C GLN A 345 -39.27 21.10 -25.94
N GLU A 346 -39.43 19.83 -25.55
CA GLU A 346 -40.51 18.96 -26.06
C GLU A 346 -41.88 19.56 -25.74
N GLN A 347 -42.11 19.92 -24.47
CA GLN A 347 -43.37 20.49 -24.00
C GLN A 347 -43.69 21.84 -24.66
N ALA A 348 -42.67 22.64 -24.98
CA ALA A 348 -42.81 23.88 -25.72
C ALA A 348 -42.99 23.70 -27.23
N GLY A 349 -42.96 22.46 -27.75
CA GLY A 349 -43.11 22.14 -29.17
C GLY A 349 -41.89 22.48 -30.03
N ALA A 350 -40.74 22.79 -29.39
CA ALA A 350 -39.50 23.13 -30.08
C ALA A 350 -38.72 21.90 -30.57
N LEU A 351 -38.98 20.72 -29.99
CA LEU A 351 -38.42 19.44 -30.39
C LEU A 351 -39.49 18.35 -30.40
N SER A 352 -39.37 17.40 -31.32
CA SER A 352 -40.17 16.18 -31.29
C SER A 352 -39.68 15.19 -30.23
N LYS A 353 -40.55 14.25 -29.85
CA LYS A 353 -40.22 13.17 -28.91
C LYS A 353 -39.01 12.33 -29.34
N ASP A 354 -38.90 12.02 -30.63
CA ASP A 354 -37.80 11.22 -31.15
C ASP A 354 -36.47 11.97 -31.10
N GLU A 355 -36.49 13.29 -31.36
CA GLU A 355 -35.31 14.15 -31.23
C GLU A 355 -34.86 14.31 -29.77
N VAL A 356 -35.81 14.45 -28.84
CA VAL A 356 -35.52 14.49 -27.40
C VAL A 356 -34.92 13.16 -26.96
N LEU A 357 -35.49 12.03 -27.38
CA LEU A 357 -34.99 10.70 -27.03
C LEU A 357 -33.56 10.48 -27.53
N ALA A 358 -33.27 10.85 -28.79
CA ALA A 358 -31.92 10.77 -29.35
C ALA A 358 -30.91 11.62 -28.55
N ARG A 359 -31.29 12.86 -28.20
CA ARG A 359 -30.43 13.78 -27.42
C ARG A 359 -30.24 13.32 -25.98
N VAL A 360 -31.26 12.74 -25.35
CA VAL A 360 -31.15 12.15 -24.01
C VAL A 360 -30.20 10.96 -24.01
N ILE A 361 -30.21 10.12 -25.06
CA ILE A 361 -29.25 9.02 -25.21
C ILE A 361 -27.81 9.57 -25.25
N ASP A 362 -27.56 10.64 -25.99
CA ASP A 362 -26.23 11.25 -26.07
C ASP A 362 -25.80 11.90 -24.75
N VAL A 363 -26.72 12.57 -24.05
CA VAL A 363 -26.50 13.11 -22.70
C VAL A 363 -26.15 12.00 -21.70
N ASN A 364 -26.83 10.85 -21.78
CA ASN A 364 -26.54 9.70 -20.92
C ASN A 364 -25.19 9.05 -21.26
N LYS A 365 -24.82 8.95 -22.54
CA LYS A 365 -23.48 8.48 -22.94
C LYS A 365 -22.37 9.39 -22.43
N ASP A 366 -22.55 10.71 -22.52
CA ASP A 366 -21.62 11.69 -21.97
C ASP A 366 -21.50 11.56 -20.44
N TYR A 367 -22.63 11.39 -19.74
CA TYR A 367 -22.65 11.12 -18.30
C TYR A 367 -21.85 9.87 -17.93
N GLU A 368 -22.06 8.75 -18.62
CA GLU A 368 -21.32 7.50 -18.36
C GLU A 368 -19.82 7.67 -18.57
N ALA A 369 -19.40 8.33 -19.64
CA ALA A 369 -17.99 8.58 -19.93
C ALA A 369 -17.33 9.47 -18.87
N GLN A 370 -18.00 10.57 -18.48
CA GLN A 370 -17.50 11.48 -17.44
C GLN A 370 -17.48 10.81 -16.06
N TYR A 371 -18.52 10.08 -15.70
CA TYR A 371 -18.59 9.33 -14.44
C TYR A 371 -17.50 8.25 -14.36
N GLY A 372 -17.24 7.55 -15.47
CA GLY A 372 -16.12 6.62 -15.61
C GLY A 372 -14.75 7.28 -15.41
N PHE A 373 -14.57 8.50 -15.93
CA PHE A 373 -13.36 9.29 -15.70
C PHE A 373 -13.21 9.70 -14.23
N LEU A 374 -14.28 10.15 -13.56
CA LEU A 374 -14.27 10.51 -12.13
C LEU A 374 -13.89 9.33 -11.22
N ASN A 375 -14.21 8.10 -11.63
CA ASN A 375 -13.81 6.87 -10.93
C ASN A 375 -12.36 6.41 -11.22
N SER A 376 -11.68 7.04 -12.17
CA SER A 376 -10.35 6.61 -12.60
C SER A 376 -9.25 7.00 -11.62
N GLY A 377 -8.20 6.18 -11.53
CA GLY A 377 -6.97 6.53 -10.79
C GLY A 377 -6.27 7.79 -11.33
N ARG A 378 -6.52 8.14 -12.61
CA ARG A 378 -6.03 9.38 -13.22
C ARG A 378 -6.70 10.62 -12.62
N TYR A 379 -8.02 10.59 -12.45
CA TYR A 379 -8.75 11.69 -11.83
C TYR A 379 -8.43 11.83 -10.34
N ASN A 380 -8.27 10.70 -9.64
CA ASN A 380 -7.81 10.69 -8.25
C ASN A 380 -6.48 11.46 -8.10
N LYS A 381 -5.50 11.21 -8.97
CA LYS A 381 -4.24 11.99 -9.02
C LYS A 381 -4.46 13.48 -9.34
N GLN A 382 -5.45 13.84 -10.17
CA GLN A 382 -5.78 15.25 -10.45
C GLN A 382 -6.39 15.95 -9.25
N VAL A 383 -7.35 15.32 -8.55
CA VAL A 383 -7.92 15.83 -7.29
C VAL A 383 -6.81 16.01 -6.26
N GLN A 384 -5.93 15.01 -6.11
CA GLN A 384 -4.78 15.10 -5.23
C GLN A 384 -3.86 16.28 -5.59
N ARG A 385 -3.65 16.57 -6.88
CA ARG A 385 -2.89 17.76 -7.34
C ARG A 385 -3.62 19.07 -7.09
N ARG A 386 -4.95 19.14 -7.30
CA ARG A 386 -5.76 20.33 -7.01
C ARG A 386 -5.72 20.68 -5.53
N LEU A 387 -5.91 19.67 -4.66
CA LEU A 387 -5.76 19.83 -3.22
C LEU A 387 -4.33 20.24 -2.83
N LYS A 388 -3.31 19.67 -3.51
CA LYS A 388 -1.89 20.03 -3.33
C LYS A 388 -1.58 21.49 -3.69
N ASN A 389 -2.21 22.04 -4.72
CA ASN A 389 -1.88 23.37 -5.27
C ASN A 389 -2.60 24.53 -4.58
N LYS A 390 -3.48 24.28 -3.58
CA LYS A 390 -4.15 25.31 -2.78
C LYS A 390 -3.27 25.94 -1.68
N LYS A 391 -1.97 25.61 -1.61
CA LYS A 391 -1.05 26.12 -0.57
C LYS A 391 -0.96 27.66 -0.65
N GLN A 392 -1.32 28.35 0.42
CA GLN A 392 -0.92 29.75 0.60
C GLN A 392 0.57 29.78 0.97
N VAL A 393 1.35 30.60 0.26
CA VAL A 393 2.76 30.82 0.60
C VAL A 393 2.79 31.79 1.77
N VAL A 394 2.84 31.24 2.98
CA VAL A 394 3.08 31.97 4.25
C VAL A 394 4.48 31.65 4.76
N SER A 395 5.07 32.55 5.54
CA SER A 395 6.42 32.36 6.10
C SER A 395 6.47 31.18 7.09
N LEU A 396 7.63 30.52 7.26
CA LEU A 396 7.78 29.37 8.19
C LEU A 396 7.42 29.70 9.63
N HIS A 397 7.78 30.89 10.11
CA HIS A 397 7.47 31.31 11.46
C HIS A 397 5.97 31.50 11.68
N GLU A 398 5.28 32.06 10.70
CA GLU A 398 3.83 32.16 10.70
C GLU A 398 3.19 30.76 10.65
N GLN A 399 3.74 29.85 9.84
CA GLN A 399 3.30 28.44 9.79
C GLN A 399 3.49 27.72 11.13
N GLN A 400 4.65 27.85 11.77
CA GLN A 400 4.92 27.20 13.06
C GLN A 400 4.05 27.77 14.18
N SER A 401 3.87 29.09 14.24
CA SER A 401 2.98 29.73 15.23
C SER A 401 1.53 29.28 15.03
N GLN A 402 1.08 29.16 13.77
CA GLN A 402 -0.21 28.59 13.44
C GLN A 402 -0.33 27.12 13.87
N LEU A 403 0.73 26.31 13.70
CA LEU A 403 0.74 24.90 14.11
C LEU A 403 0.69 24.75 15.63
N VAL A 404 1.49 25.51 16.38
CA VAL A 404 1.46 25.51 17.86
C VAL A 404 0.08 25.93 18.34
N ALA A 405 -0.44 27.08 17.87
CA ALA A 405 -1.78 27.54 18.25
C ALA A 405 -2.86 26.49 17.95
N LYS A 406 -2.82 25.91 16.74
CA LYS A 406 -3.75 24.87 16.30
C LYS A 406 -3.68 23.60 17.15
N VAL A 407 -2.51 23.25 17.70
CA VAL A 407 -2.36 22.07 18.57
C VAL A 407 -2.74 22.40 20.02
N SER A 408 -2.36 23.56 20.55
CA SER A 408 -2.73 24.02 21.89
C SER A 408 -4.26 24.08 22.04
N GLU A 409 -5.00 24.52 21.02
CA GLU A 409 -6.48 24.50 21.00
C GLU A 409 -7.09 23.10 21.21
N LEU A 410 -6.36 22.03 20.87
CA LEU A 410 -6.87 20.66 20.98
C LEU A 410 -6.87 20.13 22.41
N ASN A 411 -6.12 20.76 23.33
CA ASN A 411 -5.98 20.35 24.73
C ASN A 411 -5.68 18.85 24.88
N LEU A 412 -4.59 18.41 24.25
CA LEU A 412 -4.20 17.00 24.21
C LEU A 412 -3.78 16.49 25.59
N THR A 413 -4.24 15.29 25.94
CA THR A 413 -3.94 14.65 27.23
C THR A 413 -3.38 13.25 27.00
N LEU A 414 -2.32 12.89 27.72
CA LEU A 414 -1.69 11.57 27.68
C LEU A 414 -2.49 10.56 28.51
N LYS A 415 -2.42 9.27 28.14
CA LYS A 415 -2.84 8.19 29.03
C LYS A 415 -1.91 8.10 30.24
N LEU A 416 -2.39 7.44 31.30
CA LEU A 416 -1.49 6.88 32.31
C LEU A 416 -0.64 5.78 31.67
N SER A 417 0.63 5.66 32.07
CA SER A 417 1.53 4.64 31.52
C SER A 417 1.04 3.21 31.76
N SER A 418 0.26 2.97 32.83
CA SER A 418 -0.40 1.69 33.10
C SER A 418 -1.43 1.29 32.05
N ASP A 419 -2.00 2.28 31.35
CA ASP A 419 -3.13 2.11 30.42
C ASP A 419 -2.67 2.11 28.97
N ALA A 420 -1.36 2.32 28.73
CA ALA A 420 -0.76 2.28 27.40
C ALA A 420 -0.26 0.86 27.09
N VAL A 421 -0.87 0.23 26.09
CA VAL A 421 -0.49 -1.14 25.69
C VAL A 421 0.57 -1.09 24.60
N LEU A 422 1.83 -1.33 24.98
CA LEU A 422 2.92 -1.54 24.04
C LEU A 422 3.07 -3.04 23.75
N TYR A 423 2.42 -3.52 22.69
CA TYR A 423 2.48 -4.93 22.31
C TYR A 423 3.89 -5.31 21.89
N ARG A 424 4.50 -6.25 22.62
CA ARG A 424 5.80 -6.86 22.28
C ARG A 424 5.69 -8.38 22.35
N GLN A 425 6.20 -9.06 21.34
CA GLN A 425 6.20 -10.52 21.31
C GLN A 425 7.51 -11.04 21.91
N HIS A 426 7.42 -11.82 22.99
CA HIS A 426 8.59 -12.44 23.62
C HIS A 426 9.01 -13.78 22.96
N ASP A 427 8.08 -14.39 22.22
CA ASP A 427 8.26 -15.69 21.55
C ASP A 427 8.55 -15.47 20.05
N LYS A 428 9.74 -15.89 19.61
CA LYS A 428 10.20 -15.70 18.22
C LYS A 428 9.49 -16.66 17.26
N GLU A 429 9.13 -17.84 17.72
CA GLU A 429 8.39 -18.85 16.96
C GLU A 429 7.01 -18.32 16.59
N ARG A 430 6.36 -17.56 17.48
CA ARG A 430 5.08 -16.90 17.20
C ARG A 430 5.17 -15.84 16.09
N ILE A 431 6.31 -15.15 15.93
CA ILE A 431 6.52 -14.19 14.83
C ILE A 431 6.40 -14.89 13.47
N VAL A 432 6.94 -16.11 13.36
CA VAL A 432 6.85 -16.92 12.13
C VAL A 432 5.42 -17.36 11.87
N GLU A 433 4.69 -17.71 12.93
CA GLU A 433 3.28 -18.05 12.79
C GLU A 433 2.47 -16.86 12.28
N LEU A 434 2.70 -15.65 12.80
CA LEU A 434 2.06 -14.42 12.32
C LEU A 434 2.36 -14.17 10.84
N LEU A 435 3.62 -14.28 10.43
CA LEU A 435 4.04 -14.17 9.03
C LEU A 435 3.30 -15.17 8.14
N THR A 436 3.26 -16.43 8.59
CA THR A 436 2.75 -17.56 7.81
C THR A 436 1.24 -17.75 7.92
N ASN A 437 0.54 -17.02 8.78
CA ASN A 437 -0.90 -17.10 8.93
C ASN A 437 -1.62 -16.52 7.70
N LYS A 438 -1.12 -15.39 7.19
CA LYS A 438 -1.66 -14.73 5.99
C LYS A 438 -0.92 -15.10 4.72
N ASN A 439 0.42 -15.13 4.77
CA ASN A 439 1.24 -15.50 3.63
C ASN A 439 2.18 -16.65 4.02
N PRO A 440 1.93 -17.85 3.51
CA PRO A 440 2.66 -19.06 3.89
C PRO A 440 4.08 -19.13 3.32
N LYS A 441 4.48 -18.07 2.60
CA LYS A 441 5.86 -17.80 2.23
C LYS A 441 6.23 -16.42 2.73
N PHE A 442 7.44 -16.26 3.24
CA PHE A 442 7.95 -14.98 3.69
C PHE A 442 9.36 -14.75 3.15
N THR A 443 9.76 -13.49 3.05
CA THR A 443 11.12 -13.11 2.67
C THR A 443 11.95 -12.81 3.91
N ARG A 444 13.27 -12.72 3.74
CA ARG A 444 14.16 -12.16 4.78
C ARG A 444 13.69 -10.76 5.22
N ASN A 445 13.24 -9.92 4.29
CA ASN A 445 12.73 -8.57 4.59
C ASN A 445 11.49 -8.60 5.49
N ASP A 446 10.55 -9.52 5.22
CA ASP A 446 9.37 -9.70 6.06
C ASP A 446 9.78 -10.07 7.49
N LEU A 447 10.72 -11.00 7.66
CA LEU A 447 11.17 -11.43 8.98
C LEU A 447 11.83 -10.30 9.78
N ILE A 448 12.73 -9.53 9.15
CA ILE A 448 13.38 -8.38 9.80
C ILE A 448 12.33 -7.33 10.20
N ARG A 449 11.36 -7.06 9.32
CA ARG A 449 10.26 -6.13 9.60
C ARG A 449 9.48 -6.55 10.85
N GLU A 450 9.12 -7.82 10.97
CA GLU A 450 8.37 -8.30 12.14
C GLU A 450 9.24 -8.29 13.41
N PHE A 451 10.52 -8.67 13.35
CA PHE A 451 11.41 -8.54 14.50
C PHE A 451 11.55 -7.09 14.97
N ALA A 452 11.68 -6.15 14.04
CA ALA A 452 11.71 -4.72 14.36
C ALA A 452 10.40 -4.27 15.03
N LYS A 453 9.24 -4.62 14.47
CA LYS A 453 7.92 -4.22 14.98
C LYS A 453 7.57 -4.83 16.34
N TYR A 454 7.76 -6.14 16.49
CA TYR A 454 7.25 -6.89 17.64
C TYR A 454 8.25 -7.02 18.77
N ILE A 455 9.55 -6.97 18.49
CA ILE A 455 10.58 -7.01 19.54
C ILE A 455 11.16 -5.60 19.79
N GLY A 456 10.97 -4.66 18.87
CA GLY A 456 11.48 -3.29 19.02
C GLY A 456 12.98 -3.18 18.73
N LEU A 457 13.51 -4.04 17.85
CA LEU A 457 14.95 -4.24 17.67
C LEU A 457 15.66 -3.31 16.69
N GLY A 458 14.99 -2.32 16.09
CA GLY A 458 15.67 -1.35 15.22
C GLY A 458 16.65 -1.96 14.20
N ILE A 459 17.93 -1.56 14.27
CA ILE A 459 19.01 -2.07 13.40
C ILE A 459 19.39 -3.51 13.76
N GLU A 460 19.31 -3.87 15.05
CA GLU A 460 19.61 -5.20 15.57
C GLU A 460 18.65 -6.30 15.04
N ALA A 461 17.49 -5.91 14.50
CA ALA A 461 16.51 -6.82 13.94
C ALA A 461 17.08 -7.68 12.80
N GLU A 462 18.03 -7.14 12.02
CA GLU A 462 18.66 -7.86 10.90
C GLU A 462 19.49 -9.04 11.39
N PHE A 463 20.32 -8.82 12.41
CA PHE A 463 21.13 -9.86 13.02
C PHE A 463 20.28 -10.96 13.65
N VAL A 464 19.20 -10.58 14.34
CA VAL A 464 18.30 -11.54 14.98
C VAL A 464 17.55 -12.36 13.95
N ALA A 465 17.04 -11.74 12.87
CA ALA A 465 16.36 -12.43 11.78
C ALA A 465 17.28 -13.44 11.08
N ASP A 466 18.53 -13.04 10.78
CA ASP A 466 19.50 -13.91 10.12
C ASP A 466 19.92 -15.09 10.99
N LYS A 467 20.15 -14.85 12.28
CA LYS A 467 20.43 -15.91 13.25
C LYS A 467 19.25 -16.88 13.31
N PHE A 468 18.04 -16.36 13.40
CA PHE A 468 16.82 -17.16 13.46
C PHE A 468 16.60 -18.00 12.18
N LEU A 469 16.85 -17.45 10.99
CA LEU A 469 16.79 -18.22 9.73
C LEU A 469 17.78 -19.39 9.67
N ARG A 470 18.97 -19.24 10.30
CA ARG A 470 19.99 -20.30 10.33
C ARG A 470 19.69 -21.40 11.35
N GLU A 471 19.13 -21.03 12.50
CA GLU A 471 18.95 -21.93 13.65
C GLU A 471 17.62 -22.69 13.63
N GLN A 472 16.60 -22.16 12.95
CA GLN A 472 15.26 -22.73 12.99
C GLN A 472 15.09 -23.85 11.96
N GLU A 473 15.08 -25.08 12.46
CA GLU A 473 15.02 -26.29 11.61
C GLU A 473 13.75 -26.40 10.77
N ASP A 474 12.63 -25.83 11.23
CA ASP A 474 11.37 -25.88 10.50
C ASP A 474 11.36 -24.95 9.28
N ILE A 475 12.24 -23.96 9.21
CA ILE A 475 12.32 -23.02 8.08
C ILE A 475 13.18 -23.62 6.96
N PHE A 476 12.73 -23.48 5.71
CA PHE A 476 13.55 -23.80 4.54
C PHE A 476 13.33 -22.82 3.39
N ALA A 477 14.39 -22.61 2.61
CA ALA A 477 14.35 -21.78 1.41
C ALA A 477 13.73 -22.56 0.23
N LEU A 478 12.86 -21.88 -0.50
CA LEU A 478 12.31 -22.38 -1.76
C LEU A 478 13.28 -22.10 -2.91
N PRO A 479 13.24 -22.91 -3.99
CA PRO A 479 14.00 -22.62 -5.20
C PRO A 479 13.68 -21.22 -5.72
N CYS A 480 14.72 -20.41 -5.97
CA CYS A 480 14.61 -19.07 -6.53
C CYS A 480 15.65 -18.87 -7.63
N ASN A 481 15.39 -17.93 -8.54
CA ASN A 481 16.40 -17.48 -9.48
C ASN A 481 17.53 -16.78 -8.72
N PRO A 482 18.80 -16.86 -9.16
CA PRO A 482 19.92 -16.18 -8.49
C PRO A 482 19.75 -14.66 -8.36
N ASN A 483 18.95 -14.06 -9.25
CA ASN A 483 18.66 -12.62 -9.28
C ASN A 483 17.44 -12.22 -8.42
N GLU A 484 16.77 -13.19 -7.80
CA GLU A 484 15.60 -12.95 -6.95
C GLU A 484 15.95 -13.10 -5.47
N GLN A 485 15.23 -12.37 -4.63
CA GLN A 485 15.38 -12.51 -3.18
C GLN A 485 14.95 -13.92 -2.75
N PRO A 486 15.69 -14.59 -1.85
CA PRO A 486 15.28 -15.85 -1.26
C PRO A 486 13.91 -15.76 -0.59
N VAL A 487 13.10 -16.80 -0.80
CA VAL A 487 11.77 -16.94 -0.21
C VAL A 487 11.75 -18.19 0.65
N PHE A 488 11.21 -18.07 1.86
CA PHE A 488 11.20 -19.11 2.87
C PHE A 488 9.77 -19.60 3.15
N THR A 489 9.65 -20.83 3.65
CA THR A 489 8.41 -21.41 4.21
C THR A 489 8.75 -22.40 5.32
N LEU A 490 7.74 -23.04 5.91
CA LEU A 490 7.91 -24.01 6.99
C LEU A 490 7.71 -25.45 6.52
N LYS A 491 8.53 -26.38 6.99
CA LYS A 491 8.38 -27.82 6.73
C LYS A 491 7.05 -28.30 7.30
N SER A 492 6.70 -27.86 8.51
CA SER A 492 5.40 -28.12 9.15
C SER A 492 4.23 -27.65 8.29
N LEU A 493 4.32 -26.46 7.72
CA LEU A 493 3.28 -25.89 6.86
C LEU A 493 3.17 -26.64 5.53
N ALA A 494 4.29 -27.01 4.92
CA ALA A 494 4.30 -27.84 3.72
C ALA A 494 3.71 -29.24 3.97
N ARG A 495 4.01 -29.87 5.12
CA ARG A 495 3.37 -31.13 5.54
C ARG A 495 1.86 -30.97 5.70
N LEU A 496 1.43 -29.87 6.34
CA LEU A 496 0.02 -29.57 6.53
C LEU A 496 -0.70 -29.34 5.19
N GLU A 497 -0.03 -28.75 4.20
CA GLU A 497 -0.58 -28.63 2.85
C GLU A 497 -0.77 -29.97 2.16
N ASN A 498 0.19 -30.88 2.29
CA ASN A 498 0.05 -32.23 1.74
C ASN A 498 -1.10 -32.98 2.42
N GLN A 499 -1.20 -32.89 3.75
CA GLN A 499 -2.31 -33.48 4.51
C GLN A 499 -3.67 -32.92 4.06
N ASN A 500 -3.77 -31.61 3.81
CA ASN A 500 -5.00 -31.00 3.29
C ASN A 500 -5.39 -31.56 1.92
N VAL A 501 -4.42 -31.81 1.04
CA VAL A 501 -4.66 -32.43 -0.26
C VAL A 501 -5.15 -33.87 -0.09
N GLU A 502 -4.50 -34.64 0.78
CA GLU A 502 -4.87 -36.03 1.07
C GLU A 502 -6.28 -36.14 1.67
N ILE A 503 -6.63 -35.32 2.66
CA ILE A 503 -7.98 -35.29 3.24
C ILE A 503 -9.00 -34.93 2.17
N PHE A 504 -8.72 -33.91 1.36
CA PHE A 504 -9.65 -33.51 0.29
C PHE A 504 -9.83 -34.62 -0.75
N ALA A 505 -8.76 -35.29 -1.19
CA ALA A 505 -8.82 -36.41 -2.11
C ALA A 505 -9.56 -37.62 -1.50
N GLY A 506 -9.41 -37.83 -0.19
CA GLY A 506 -10.21 -38.78 0.57
C GLY A 506 -11.69 -38.43 0.50
N LEU A 507 -12.07 -37.18 0.80
CA LEU A 507 -13.45 -36.68 0.72
C LEU A 507 -14.06 -36.79 -0.68
N THR A 508 -13.26 -36.63 -1.75
CA THR A 508 -13.76 -36.88 -3.12
C THR A 508 -14.08 -38.35 -3.39
N SER A 509 -13.49 -39.26 -2.62
CA SER A 509 -13.72 -40.71 -2.73
C SER A 509 -14.89 -41.20 -1.87
N TYR A 510 -15.37 -40.40 -0.91
CA TYR A 510 -16.58 -40.70 -0.14
C TYR A 510 -17.83 -40.56 -1.02
N SER A 511 -18.58 -41.65 -1.14
CA SER A 511 -19.83 -41.69 -1.90
C SER A 511 -20.99 -41.18 -1.05
N HIS A 512 -21.44 -39.96 -1.35
CA HIS A 512 -22.73 -39.45 -0.93
C HIS A 512 -23.82 -39.79 -1.96
N GLN A 513 -25.08 -39.56 -1.57
CA GLN A 513 -26.21 -39.67 -2.48
C GLN A 513 -25.98 -38.78 -3.72
N ARG A 514 -26.15 -39.37 -4.91
CA ARG A 514 -26.23 -38.65 -6.18
C ARG A 514 -27.66 -38.14 -6.35
N PHE A 515 -27.78 -36.91 -6.81
CA PHE A 515 -29.07 -36.28 -7.10
C PHE A 515 -29.20 -36.06 -8.60
N ASP A 516 -30.35 -36.42 -9.16
CA ASP A 516 -30.74 -35.94 -10.47
C ASP A 516 -31.34 -34.53 -10.32
N LEU A 517 -30.75 -33.56 -11.01
CA LEU A 517 -31.13 -32.15 -10.94
C LEU A 517 -32.02 -31.72 -12.13
N ALA A 518 -32.33 -32.63 -13.05
CA ALA A 518 -33.13 -32.30 -14.24
C ALA A 518 -34.51 -31.75 -13.85
N ASP A 519 -35.17 -32.38 -12.88
CA ASP A 519 -36.48 -31.94 -12.37
C ASP A 519 -36.38 -30.59 -11.67
N TYR A 520 -35.37 -30.43 -10.81
CA TYR A 520 -35.13 -29.17 -10.11
C TYR A 520 -34.89 -27.99 -11.07
N PHE A 521 -34.10 -28.18 -12.12
CA PHE A 521 -33.89 -27.13 -13.12
C PHE A 521 -35.16 -26.83 -13.93
N ARG A 522 -35.98 -27.83 -14.24
CA ARG A 522 -37.29 -27.63 -14.88
C ARG A 522 -38.24 -26.83 -14.00
N GLU A 523 -38.29 -27.13 -12.70
CA GLU A 523 -39.10 -26.38 -11.73
C GLU A 523 -38.66 -24.92 -11.60
N LEU A 524 -37.34 -24.67 -11.53
CA LEU A 524 -36.81 -23.30 -11.51
C LEU A 524 -37.19 -22.51 -12.77
N GLU A 525 -37.05 -23.13 -13.95
CA GLU A 525 -37.40 -22.49 -15.22
C GLU A 525 -38.91 -22.21 -15.32
N ALA A 526 -39.77 -23.12 -14.85
CA ALA A 526 -41.21 -22.89 -14.76
C ALA A 526 -41.56 -21.74 -13.79
N GLY A 527 -40.78 -21.55 -12.74
CA GLY A 527 -40.86 -20.42 -11.82
C GLY A 527 -40.25 -19.11 -12.33
N GLY A 528 -39.80 -19.06 -13.59
CA GLY A 528 -39.24 -17.86 -14.23
C GLY A 528 -37.74 -17.65 -13.99
N ILE A 529 -37.04 -18.64 -13.42
CA ILE A 529 -35.61 -18.55 -13.09
C ILE A 529 -34.81 -19.45 -14.04
N ARG A 530 -34.09 -18.82 -14.99
CA ARG A 530 -33.23 -19.55 -15.93
C ARG A 530 -31.76 -19.42 -15.57
N LEU A 531 -31.15 -20.53 -15.12
CA LEU A 531 -29.72 -20.63 -14.91
C LEU A 531 -28.97 -20.76 -16.24
N LYS A 532 -27.83 -20.08 -16.37
CA LYS A 532 -26.89 -20.29 -17.48
C LYS A 532 -26.25 -21.68 -17.36
N ASP A 533 -25.74 -22.23 -18.47
CA ASP A 533 -25.15 -23.58 -18.46
C ASP A 533 -23.98 -23.72 -17.47
N GLU A 534 -23.13 -22.70 -17.35
CA GLU A 534 -22.05 -22.67 -16.35
C GLU A 534 -22.57 -22.70 -14.90
N GLN A 535 -23.75 -22.12 -14.66
CA GLN A 535 -24.39 -22.08 -13.35
C GLN A 535 -25.10 -23.42 -13.05
N LYS A 536 -25.69 -24.06 -14.06
CA LYS A 536 -26.21 -25.43 -13.95
C LYS A 536 -25.06 -26.40 -13.64
N ALA A 537 -23.94 -26.28 -14.35
CA ALA A 537 -22.73 -27.06 -14.10
C ALA A 537 -22.16 -26.84 -12.69
N PHE A 538 -22.23 -25.60 -12.16
CA PHE A 538 -21.88 -25.32 -10.77
C PHE A 538 -22.73 -26.15 -9.80
N VAL A 539 -24.05 -26.11 -9.93
CA VAL A 539 -24.97 -26.83 -9.03
C VAL A 539 -24.78 -28.35 -9.19
N GLN A 540 -24.67 -28.84 -10.42
CA GLN A 540 -24.38 -30.25 -10.70
C GLN A 540 -23.10 -30.73 -10.04
N ASN A 541 -22.02 -29.94 -10.09
CA ASN A 541 -20.76 -30.31 -9.49
C ASN A 541 -20.84 -30.35 -7.95
N VAL A 542 -21.67 -29.51 -7.33
CA VAL A 542 -21.94 -29.59 -5.88
C VAL A 542 -22.62 -30.91 -5.53
N PHE A 543 -23.51 -31.44 -6.36
CA PHE A 543 -24.30 -32.65 -6.09
C PHE A 543 -23.81 -33.92 -6.83
N ASN A 544 -22.56 -33.94 -7.30
CA ASN A 544 -21.96 -35.03 -8.08
C ASN A 544 -21.76 -36.39 -7.35
N GLY A 545 -22.20 -36.50 -6.10
CA GLY A 545 -22.03 -37.69 -5.25
C GLY A 545 -20.72 -37.74 -4.46
N ASN A 546 -19.79 -36.80 -4.64
CA ASN A 546 -18.56 -36.76 -3.86
C ASN A 546 -18.79 -36.04 -2.51
N GLY A 547 -18.00 -36.37 -1.48
CA GLY A 547 -18.00 -35.67 -0.19
C GLY A 547 -17.33 -34.30 -0.21
N ALA A 548 -16.57 -33.99 -1.26
CA ALA A 548 -16.08 -32.63 -1.52
C ALA A 548 -16.15 -32.26 -3.00
N SER A 549 -16.43 -30.98 -3.30
CA SER A 549 -16.44 -30.44 -4.66
C SER A 549 -15.76 -29.08 -4.72
N LEU A 550 -14.93 -28.85 -5.75
CA LEU A 550 -14.32 -27.54 -6.01
C LEU A 550 -14.90 -26.93 -7.29
N VAL A 551 -15.40 -25.71 -7.19
CA VAL A 551 -15.92 -24.96 -8.34
C VAL A 551 -15.14 -23.66 -8.54
N VAL A 552 -14.67 -23.45 -9.78
CA VAL A 552 -13.88 -22.29 -10.18
C VAL A 552 -14.65 -21.56 -11.28
N GLY A 553 -14.88 -20.25 -11.12
CA GLY A 553 -15.51 -19.44 -12.17
C GLY A 553 -14.92 -18.04 -12.27
N LEU A 554 -15.00 -17.45 -13.47
CA LEU A 554 -14.51 -16.09 -13.73
C LEU A 554 -15.31 -15.04 -12.91
N PRO A 555 -14.73 -13.89 -12.57
CA PRO A 555 -15.47 -12.80 -11.93
C PRO A 555 -16.69 -12.39 -12.77
N GLY A 556 -17.79 -11.99 -12.12
CA GLY A 556 -19.01 -11.56 -12.82
C GLY A 556 -19.87 -12.68 -13.42
N THR A 557 -19.48 -13.96 -13.34
CA THR A 557 -20.25 -15.11 -13.90
C THR A 557 -21.52 -15.49 -13.13
N GLY A 558 -21.88 -14.75 -12.07
CA GLY A 558 -23.09 -15.02 -11.28
C GLY A 558 -22.96 -16.24 -10.36
N LYS A 559 -21.77 -16.51 -9.82
CA LYS A 559 -21.56 -17.64 -8.89
C LYS A 559 -22.38 -17.53 -7.60
N SER A 560 -22.62 -16.33 -7.08
CA SER A 560 -23.47 -16.15 -5.87
C SER A 560 -24.92 -16.52 -6.17
N PHE A 561 -25.37 -16.19 -7.38
CA PHE A 561 -26.65 -16.64 -7.89
C PHE A 561 -26.71 -18.16 -8.00
N ALA A 562 -25.70 -18.83 -8.56
CA ALA A 562 -25.66 -20.30 -8.62
C ALA A 562 -25.63 -20.96 -7.22
N MET A 563 -24.86 -20.39 -6.29
CA MET A 563 -24.74 -20.88 -4.91
C MET A 563 -26.08 -20.77 -4.15
N LYS A 564 -26.86 -19.72 -4.37
CA LYS A 564 -28.21 -19.58 -3.82
C LYS A 564 -29.09 -20.80 -4.15
N TYR A 565 -29.10 -21.24 -5.41
CA TYR A 565 -29.90 -22.39 -5.83
C TYR A 565 -29.30 -23.72 -5.37
N ALA A 566 -27.97 -23.82 -5.24
CA ALA A 566 -27.37 -24.98 -4.59
C ALA A 566 -27.78 -25.11 -3.12
N VAL A 567 -27.79 -24.00 -2.36
CA VAL A 567 -28.26 -23.96 -0.97
C VAL A 567 -29.75 -24.30 -0.89
N GLN A 568 -30.57 -23.73 -1.78
CA GLN A 568 -32.00 -24.03 -1.84
C GLN A 568 -32.25 -25.53 -2.09
N PHE A 569 -31.58 -26.13 -3.06
CA PHE A 569 -31.72 -27.56 -3.34
C PHE A 569 -31.25 -28.43 -2.17
N ALA A 570 -30.10 -28.10 -1.55
CA ALA A 570 -29.61 -28.81 -0.36
C ALA A 570 -30.68 -28.84 0.76
N ARG A 571 -31.36 -27.72 1.01
CA ARG A 571 -32.45 -27.63 1.99
C ARG A 571 -33.67 -28.46 1.62
N GLN A 572 -34.05 -28.50 0.34
CA GLN A 572 -35.11 -29.39 -0.16
C GLN A 572 -34.77 -30.87 0.10
N GLN A 573 -33.49 -31.22 0.04
CA GLN A 573 -32.98 -32.56 0.36
C GLN A 573 -32.71 -32.78 1.86
N SER A 574 -33.21 -31.89 2.73
CA SER A 574 -33.04 -31.95 4.19
C SER A 574 -31.59 -31.92 4.68
N TYR A 575 -30.69 -31.26 3.95
CA TYR A 575 -29.37 -30.90 4.46
C TYR A 575 -29.45 -29.57 5.20
N ARG A 576 -28.74 -29.47 6.33
CA ARG A 576 -28.45 -28.17 6.97
C ARG A 576 -27.29 -27.52 6.22
N THR A 577 -27.46 -26.25 5.88
CA THR A 577 -26.56 -25.50 5.01
C THR A 577 -25.74 -24.49 5.82
N ILE A 578 -24.43 -24.52 5.62
CA ILE A 578 -23.47 -23.70 6.39
C ILE A 578 -22.65 -22.88 5.40
N GLY A 579 -22.85 -21.56 5.37
CA GLY A 579 -22.12 -20.63 4.52
C GLY A 579 -20.94 -19.98 5.23
N LEU A 580 -19.72 -20.24 4.76
CA LEU A 580 -18.48 -19.73 5.34
C LEU A 580 -17.74 -18.82 4.37
N ALA A 581 -17.06 -17.83 4.93
CA ALA A 581 -16.23 -16.90 4.17
C ALA A 581 -15.00 -16.44 4.97
N PRO A 582 -13.95 -15.94 4.30
CA PRO A 582 -12.72 -15.48 4.97
C PRO A 582 -12.86 -14.12 5.68
N THR A 583 -13.87 -13.31 5.35
CA THR A 583 -14.04 -11.97 5.95
C THR A 583 -15.50 -11.73 6.34
N GLY A 584 -15.73 -10.90 7.36
CA GLY A 584 -17.07 -10.55 7.82
C GLY A 584 -17.95 -9.98 6.71
N LYS A 585 -17.41 -9.09 5.86
CA LYS A 585 -18.13 -8.52 4.72
C LYS A 585 -18.60 -9.59 3.71
N VAL A 586 -17.74 -10.56 3.39
CA VAL A 586 -18.10 -11.65 2.46
C VAL A 586 -19.09 -12.60 3.14
N ALA A 587 -18.92 -12.90 4.43
CA ALA A 587 -19.87 -13.71 5.19
C ALA A 587 -21.27 -13.09 5.22
N SER A 588 -21.37 -11.77 5.43
CA SER A 588 -22.65 -11.05 5.37
C SER A 588 -23.28 -11.09 3.97
N ALA A 589 -22.47 -11.00 2.91
CA ALA A 589 -22.96 -11.15 1.54
C ALA A 589 -23.46 -12.58 1.27
N VAL A 590 -22.75 -13.61 1.74
CA VAL A 590 -23.21 -15.01 1.66
C VAL A 590 -24.54 -15.19 2.37
N ALA A 591 -24.70 -14.63 3.58
CA ALA A 591 -25.94 -14.68 4.34
C ALA A 591 -27.10 -14.04 3.55
N ALA A 592 -26.90 -12.83 3.03
CA ALA A 592 -27.93 -12.09 2.30
C ALA A 592 -28.29 -12.72 0.94
N ASP A 593 -27.29 -13.17 0.18
CA ASP A 593 -27.47 -13.62 -1.20
C ASP A 593 -27.97 -15.06 -1.29
N THR A 594 -27.60 -15.91 -0.34
CA THR A 594 -27.81 -17.38 -0.43
C THR A 594 -28.66 -17.96 0.68
N ASN A 595 -28.86 -17.24 1.79
CA ASN A 595 -29.73 -17.62 2.91
C ASN A 595 -29.52 -19.07 3.45
N PRO A 596 -28.29 -19.44 3.84
CA PRO A 596 -28.00 -20.71 4.50
C PRO A 596 -28.53 -20.72 5.95
N ASP A 597 -28.62 -21.90 6.56
CA ASP A 597 -29.08 -22.07 7.96
C ASP A 597 -28.06 -21.49 8.97
N TYR A 598 -26.77 -21.49 8.62
CA TYR A 598 -25.71 -20.77 9.32
C TYR A 598 -24.88 -19.95 8.33
N ALA A 599 -24.51 -18.72 8.70
CA ALA A 599 -23.52 -17.91 7.96
C ALA A 599 -22.52 -17.24 8.90
N GLY A 600 -21.23 -17.35 8.59
CA GLY A 600 -20.18 -16.80 9.44
C GLY A 600 -18.81 -16.72 8.77
N THR A 601 -17.85 -16.11 9.45
CA THR A 601 -16.45 -16.26 9.06
C THR A 601 -15.95 -17.66 9.39
N ILE A 602 -14.96 -18.14 8.65
CA ILE A 602 -14.32 -19.43 8.95
C ILE A 602 -13.73 -19.42 10.36
N ASP A 603 -13.12 -18.30 10.79
CA ASP A 603 -12.58 -18.15 12.15
C ASP A 603 -13.66 -18.34 13.21
N LYS A 604 -14.81 -17.67 13.05
CA LYS A 604 -15.93 -17.78 14.00
C LYS A 604 -16.46 -19.21 14.06
N PHE A 605 -16.68 -19.81 12.89
CA PHE A 605 -17.15 -21.18 12.78
C PHE A 605 -16.21 -22.17 13.49
N LEU A 606 -14.90 -22.08 13.22
CA LEU A 606 -13.92 -22.97 13.85
C LEU A 606 -13.85 -22.77 15.37
N LEU A 607 -13.95 -21.54 15.87
CA LEU A 607 -14.04 -21.26 17.30
C LEU A 607 -15.28 -21.89 17.94
N GLU A 608 -16.43 -21.83 17.26
CA GLU A 608 -17.68 -22.41 17.76
C GLU A 608 -17.64 -23.96 17.79
N ILE A 609 -17.00 -24.58 16.79
CA ILE A 609 -16.70 -26.02 16.76
C ILE A 609 -15.74 -26.40 17.90
N GLU A 610 -14.63 -25.68 18.07
CA GLU A 610 -13.64 -25.93 19.14
C GLU A 610 -14.25 -25.77 20.54
N ALA A 611 -15.18 -24.82 20.70
CA ALA A 611 -15.92 -24.61 21.95
C ALA A 611 -17.05 -25.63 22.17
N GLY A 612 -17.36 -26.50 21.20
CA GLY A 612 -18.49 -27.44 21.26
C GLY A 612 -19.88 -26.79 21.20
N THR A 613 -19.94 -25.48 20.91
CA THR A 613 -21.20 -24.73 20.74
C THR A 613 -21.87 -24.97 19.40
N LEU A 614 -21.11 -25.49 18.43
CA LEU A 614 -21.56 -25.93 17.13
C LEU A 614 -21.00 -27.33 16.89
N GLU A 615 -21.82 -28.23 16.39
CA GLU A 615 -21.40 -29.59 16.00
C GLU A 615 -21.75 -29.81 14.54
N LEU A 616 -20.84 -30.42 13.79
CA LEU A 616 -21.11 -30.89 12.43
C LEU A 616 -21.63 -32.32 12.43
N GLY A 617 -22.55 -32.63 11.52
CA GLY A 617 -23.11 -33.95 11.32
C GLY A 617 -23.16 -34.38 9.85
N PRO A 618 -23.54 -35.64 9.58
CA PRO A 618 -23.51 -36.24 8.24
C PRO A 618 -24.54 -35.65 7.26
N LYS A 619 -25.51 -34.88 7.76
CA LYS A 619 -26.50 -34.13 6.95
C LYS A 619 -26.19 -32.64 6.84
N ASP A 620 -24.94 -32.25 7.05
CA ASP A 620 -24.50 -30.87 6.82
C ASP A 620 -23.84 -30.71 5.45
N MET A 621 -24.10 -29.57 4.82
CA MET A 621 -23.40 -29.13 3.62
C MET A 621 -22.73 -27.78 3.86
N VAL A 622 -21.40 -27.78 3.87
CA VAL A 622 -20.58 -26.60 4.12
C VAL A 622 -20.19 -25.97 2.79
N PHE A 623 -20.56 -24.70 2.59
CA PHE A 623 -20.24 -23.88 1.43
C PHE A 623 -19.18 -22.85 1.79
N VAL A 624 -18.02 -22.87 1.14
CA VAL A 624 -16.97 -21.87 1.36
C VAL A 624 -16.87 -20.93 0.16
N ASP A 625 -17.25 -19.66 0.34
CA ASP A 625 -17.01 -18.60 -0.65
C ASP A 625 -15.67 -17.92 -0.42
N GLU A 626 -15.07 -17.42 -1.51
CA GLU A 626 -13.70 -16.89 -1.54
C GLU A 626 -12.69 -17.82 -0.85
N ALA A 627 -12.86 -19.11 -1.13
CA ALA A 627 -12.01 -20.18 -0.62
C ALA A 627 -10.52 -19.96 -0.99
N GLY A 628 -10.28 -19.11 -1.99
CA GLY A 628 -8.97 -18.64 -2.37
C GLY A 628 -8.31 -17.61 -1.44
N MET A 629 -8.88 -17.29 -0.28
CA MET A 629 -8.25 -16.41 0.71
C MET A 629 -7.99 -17.12 2.03
N VAL A 630 -8.35 -18.40 2.14
CA VAL A 630 -8.28 -19.17 3.39
C VAL A 630 -6.89 -19.78 3.53
N GLY A 631 -6.24 -19.53 4.67
CA GLY A 631 -4.89 -20.03 4.95
C GLY A 631 -4.84 -21.55 5.20
N THR A 632 -3.67 -22.16 4.99
CA THR A 632 -3.42 -23.60 5.15
C THR A 632 -3.91 -24.16 6.49
N ARG A 633 -3.63 -23.45 7.60
CA ARG A 633 -4.02 -23.89 8.96
C ARG A 633 -5.54 -23.93 9.15
N HIS A 634 -6.24 -22.89 8.68
CA HIS A 634 -7.70 -22.84 8.70
C HIS A 634 -8.30 -23.94 7.83
N TYR A 635 -7.69 -24.23 6.68
CA TYR A 635 -8.10 -25.37 5.86
C TYR A 635 -7.94 -26.70 6.57
N ALA A 636 -6.83 -26.93 7.26
CA ALA A 636 -6.59 -28.17 7.97
C ALA A 636 -7.64 -28.41 9.05
N LYS A 637 -7.95 -27.38 9.85
CA LYS A 637 -9.02 -27.46 10.86
C LYS A 637 -10.37 -27.73 10.23
N LEU A 638 -10.73 -27.00 9.17
CA LEU A 638 -12.01 -27.16 8.48
C LEU A 638 -12.17 -28.55 7.85
N LEU A 639 -11.16 -29.01 7.11
CA LEU A 639 -11.18 -30.32 6.45
C LEU A 639 -11.24 -31.45 7.47
N SER A 640 -10.49 -31.34 8.57
CA SER A 640 -10.54 -32.32 9.65
C SER A 640 -11.92 -32.38 10.31
N ALA A 641 -12.55 -31.23 10.57
CA ALA A 641 -13.90 -31.17 11.15
C ALA A 641 -14.98 -31.76 10.22
N VAL A 642 -14.87 -31.50 8.91
CA VAL A 642 -15.76 -32.10 7.90
C VAL A 642 -15.54 -33.60 7.81
N GLN A 643 -14.29 -34.06 7.75
CA GLN A 643 -13.96 -35.48 7.65
C GLN A 643 -14.43 -36.27 8.87
N ALA A 644 -14.24 -35.73 10.08
CA ALA A 644 -14.65 -36.38 11.32
C ALA A 644 -16.18 -36.49 11.47
N SER A 645 -16.94 -35.54 10.92
CA SER A 645 -18.41 -35.51 11.01
C SER A 645 -19.13 -36.25 9.87
N GLY A 646 -18.41 -36.57 8.78
CA GLY A 646 -19.01 -37.09 7.55
C GLY A 646 -19.85 -36.05 6.79
N ALA A 647 -19.69 -34.75 7.11
CA ALA A 647 -20.36 -33.67 6.40
C ALA A 647 -19.84 -33.54 4.95
N LYS A 648 -20.63 -32.92 4.07
CA LYS A 648 -20.23 -32.66 2.68
C LYS A 648 -19.70 -31.23 2.51
N LEU A 649 -18.60 -31.05 1.77
CA LEU A 649 -17.93 -29.76 1.57
C LEU A 649 -17.99 -29.25 0.10
N GLY A 650 -18.71 -28.16 -0.14
CA GLY A 650 -18.70 -27.41 -1.39
C GLY A 650 -17.79 -26.17 -1.35
N LYS A 651 -16.87 -26.01 -2.31
CA LYS A 651 -15.86 -24.94 -2.32
C LYS A 651 -15.95 -24.06 -3.59
N ARG A 652 -15.83 -22.73 -3.45
CA ARG A 652 -15.89 -21.76 -4.57
C ARG A 652 -14.64 -20.84 -4.66
N SER A 653 -14.13 -20.56 -5.86
CA SER A 653 -12.98 -19.64 -6.10
C SER A 653 -13.23 -18.60 -7.22
N ILE A 654 -12.75 -17.36 -7.04
CA ILE A 654 -12.73 -16.27 -8.06
C ILE A 654 -11.34 -16.15 -8.73
N ARG A 655 -11.27 -15.84 -10.04
CA ARG A 655 -10.01 -15.49 -10.76
C ARG A 655 -9.90 -14.00 -11.11
N HIS A 656 -8.99 -13.29 -10.46
CA HIS A 656 -8.08 -12.39 -11.16
C HIS A 656 -6.65 -12.89 -10.92
N THR A 657 -5.79 -12.73 -11.90
CA THR A 657 -4.43 -13.29 -11.98
C THR A 657 -3.63 -13.04 -10.69
N LEU A 658 -3.21 -14.15 -10.05
CA LEU A 658 -2.35 -14.33 -8.85
C LEU A 658 -3.02 -15.17 -7.74
N THR A 659 -2.61 -16.43 -7.78
CA THR A 659 -2.76 -17.55 -6.83
C THR A 659 -2.99 -17.20 -5.36
N VAL A 660 -3.94 -17.93 -4.79
CA VAL A 660 -4.12 -18.18 -3.35
C VAL A 660 -2.84 -18.74 -2.75
N GLY A 661 -2.37 -18.14 -1.67
CA GLY A 661 -1.11 -18.52 -1.04
C GLY A 661 -1.22 -19.76 -0.11
N PRO A 662 -0.18 -20.65 -0.11
CA PRO A 662 0.83 -20.66 -1.13
C PRO A 662 0.24 -21.49 -2.25
N LYS A 663 0.69 -21.12 -3.42
CA LYS A 663 0.57 -21.76 -4.72
C LYS A 663 0.50 -23.31 -4.81
N LEU A 664 0.62 -24.10 -3.74
CA LEU A 664 0.41 -25.55 -3.76
C LEU A 664 -1.02 -25.94 -3.38
N CYS A 665 -1.48 -25.77 -2.14
CA CYS A 665 -2.68 -26.48 -1.65
C CYS A 665 -3.91 -26.44 -2.59
N ALA A 666 -4.34 -25.28 -3.12
CA ALA A 666 -5.48 -25.21 -4.04
C ALA A 666 -5.15 -25.68 -5.49
N ARG A 667 -3.90 -25.55 -5.93
CA ARG A 667 -3.41 -26.09 -7.22
C ARG A 667 -3.23 -27.61 -7.15
N SER A 668 -2.71 -28.13 -6.05
CA SER A 668 -2.57 -29.54 -5.72
C SER A 668 -3.92 -30.19 -5.50
N ILE A 669 -4.85 -29.54 -4.78
CA ILE A 669 -6.25 -29.98 -4.69
C ILE A 669 -6.90 -29.94 -6.08
N LYS A 670 -6.66 -28.91 -6.89
CA LYS A 670 -7.14 -28.87 -8.29
C LYS A 670 -6.53 -30.00 -9.13
N ALA A 671 -5.26 -30.35 -8.93
CA ALA A 671 -4.59 -31.46 -9.61
C ALA A 671 -5.03 -32.84 -9.09
N ALA A 672 -5.54 -32.94 -7.86
CA ALA A 672 -6.15 -34.15 -7.33
C ALA A 672 -7.63 -34.30 -7.73
N ALA A 673 -8.29 -33.20 -8.09
CA ALA A 673 -9.70 -33.17 -8.51
C ALA A 673 -9.90 -33.29 -10.04
N VAL A 674 -8.82 -33.19 -10.82
CA VAL A 674 -8.74 -33.48 -12.27
C VAL A 674 -8.08 -34.84 -12.41
#